data_AF-A0A3N7D0M2-F1
#
_entry.id   AF-A0A3N7D0M2-F1
#
_cell.length_a   1.000
_cell.length_b   1.000
_cell.length_c   1.000
_cell.angle_alpha   90.00
_cell.angle_beta   90.00
_cell.angle_gamma   90.00
#
_symmetry.space_group_name_H-M   'P 1'
#
loop_
_entity.id
_entity.type
_entity.pdbx_description
1 polymer ?
#
loop_
_entity_poly.entity_id
_entity_poly.type
_entity_poly.pdbx_seq_one_letter_code
_entity_poly.pdbx_strand_id
1 'polypeptide(L)'
;MKITQVISSLKKSIMLLTVVCFTFIAKGQQPNQQINISPANTTVKHLIEQIEKQTGYSFVYSNRFADVNKQITIQRTNTTIKELFLQISALTNLKFTAVGNQVVVKEKEIGRVTGNVATTDGQASGAVNISIKGAGSTQTDEDGNFTLNNVEAGNQTLIASYIGMGTKSKNIVVIAGQTIKANFVLTAQNNALNEIRVTGQKRKTSSVTKSEVPLENLPMMVQIIDQSILQQRQITSIKDAISSASGITYTSSFIGGYDSFTGRGFDLTMMRNGVSVENGAGQLYGDNIESIDILKGPASIQYGDIAPGSVMNLVSKKPLDYDYKRFEMKIGQYGLFRPTFDISGPLNVQKTVLFRLNTSLEKSNSFRDEINSRVFFLAPTLTWKITPKLTWNIEGIFNDDVRTADPGVISPDNSFEGLKKVRFATFLGEPANEYRSNEESVFSNLEYQLSKDWKIRNSSYYTNAKRRYGWMSLDASSITPNGDLERGYSMENGDHGGWGTTFDILGKVKTGSIIHNIIVGAEMLQNDRSRSLSPWVTLEKPINLYRPVYGQSTLILDNLGKPANPATERKRFGAYAQDQFSFLDDRVHVLMGLRYNHVKRSASWSDGAPAAYKPDVQDVFNPRLGLLFKPAKWMSVYGSYTNSFEMNGQNQLTGELVAPTNSHQFEAGIKTSLLNNQLGITFAAFKIDKKNVTGIVTDLTEAPDFPYTDYNPTSGIASYIGARHQSKGLELDINGKINAELTLNIAASYIDAIIVDDPAYPKGNELAGNSKAIVNIWANYAFSTLPLKGLELGAGYSYRGQNYATSYNLPEQLAPGFATFDASAAYSFNHFFTRLNVTNLTNRKAYTYGMYGGYYPLWSQRAVLSLGVRF
;
A
#
# COMPACT_ATOMS: atom_id res chain seq x y z
N MET A 1 7.36 -24.00 29.40
CA MET A 1 8.72 -24.39 29.01
C MET A 1 9.38 -23.22 28.28
N LYS A 2 10.65 -22.93 28.57
CA LYS A 2 11.14 -21.58 28.97
C LYS A 2 11.42 -20.55 27.84
N ILE A 3 10.78 -19.37 27.95
CA ILE A 3 11.03 -18.09 27.25
C ILE A 3 12.52 -17.69 27.22
N THR A 4 13.28 -18.11 28.23
CA THR A 4 14.71 -17.85 28.37
C THR A 4 15.58 -18.53 27.31
N GLN A 5 15.15 -19.67 26.74
CA GLN A 5 15.90 -20.36 25.69
C GLN A 5 15.76 -19.68 24.32
N VAL A 6 14.60 -19.08 24.04
CA VAL A 6 14.34 -18.33 22.79
C VAL A 6 15.09 -16.99 22.78
N ILE A 7 15.16 -16.29 23.93
CA ILE A 7 15.91 -15.04 24.05
C ILE A 7 17.43 -15.29 23.95
N SER A 8 17.90 -16.43 24.46
CA SER A 8 19.30 -16.88 24.35
C SER A 8 19.70 -17.23 22.92
N SER A 9 18.83 -17.92 22.15
CA SER A 9 19.11 -18.24 20.75
C SER A 9 19.04 -17.00 19.85
N LEU A 10 18.13 -16.05 20.12
CA LEU A 10 18.02 -14.80 19.38
C LEU A 10 19.24 -13.88 19.59
N LYS A 11 19.76 -13.78 20.82
CA LYS A 11 20.99 -13.03 21.11
C LYS A 11 22.23 -13.61 20.41
N LYS A 12 22.36 -14.94 20.36
CA LYS A 12 23.46 -15.62 19.68
C LYS A 12 23.38 -15.49 18.15
N SER A 13 22.17 -15.52 17.58
CA SER A 13 21.96 -15.31 16.14
C SER A 13 22.19 -13.86 15.70
N ILE A 14 21.81 -12.87 16.53
CA ILE A 14 22.07 -11.45 16.26
C ILE A 14 23.57 -11.14 16.36
N MET A 15 24.28 -11.71 17.33
CA MET A 15 25.72 -11.51 17.49
C MET A 15 26.54 -12.19 16.37
N LEU A 16 26.11 -13.37 15.88
CA LEU A 16 26.75 -14.05 14.74
C LEU A 16 26.49 -13.31 13.41
N LEU A 17 25.31 -12.69 13.24
CA LEU A 17 24.99 -11.85 12.06
C LEU A 17 25.78 -10.52 12.07
N THR A 18 26.07 -9.99 13.26
CA THR A 18 26.87 -8.76 13.42
C THR A 18 28.35 -9.00 13.13
N VAL A 19 28.89 -10.19 13.45
CA VAL A 19 30.30 -10.54 13.18
C VAL A 19 30.53 -10.92 11.71
N VAL A 20 29.56 -11.57 11.04
CA VAL A 20 29.66 -11.91 9.60
C VAL A 20 29.52 -10.68 8.70
N CYS A 21 28.79 -9.64 9.13
CA CYS A 21 28.72 -8.36 8.40
C CYS A 21 29.99 -7.51 8.52
N PHE A 22 30.84 -7.72 9.54
CA PHE A 22 32.09 -6.96 9.71
C PHE A 22 33.29 -7.61 8.99
N THR A 23 33.26 -8.91 8.71
CA THR A 23 34.38 -9.61 8.05
C THR A 23 34.39 -9.52 6.52
N PHE A 24 33.35 -8.95 5.89
CA PHE A 24 33.30 -8.72 4.43
C PHE A 24 33.67 -7.28 3.99
N ILE A 25 34.12 -6.41 4.90
CA ILE A 25 34.46 -5.01 4.60
C ILE A 25 35.99 -4.77 4.51
N ALA A 26 36.83 -5.77 4.80
CA ALA A 26 38.28 -5.60 4.78
C ALA A 26 38.93 -6.30 3.57
N LYS A 27 38.81 -5.69 2.37
CA LYS A 27 39.84 -5.68 1.31
C LYS A 27 39.37 -4.87 0.11
N GLY A 28 39.95 -3.67 -0.01
CA GLY A 28 39.74 -2.75 -1.13
C GLY A 28 39.71 -1.29 -0.66
N GLN A 29 40.86 -0.71 -0.35
CA GLN A 29 40.97 0.74 -0.16
C GLN A 29 40.69 1.46 -1.50
N GLN A 30 39.43 1.91 -1.63
CA GLN A 30 38.90 3.17 -2.17
C GLN A 30 39.51 3.80 -3.46
N PRO A 31 38.80 3.72 -4.60
CA PRO A 31 38.88 4.72 -5.69
C PRO A 31 37.96 5.95 -5.49
N ASN A 32 37.23 6.03 -4.37
CA ASN A 32 36.15 7.02 -4.14
C ASN A 32 36.50 8.10 -3.10
N GLN A 33 37.78 8.29 -2.76
CA GLN A 33 38.20 9.39 -1.91
C GLN A 33 37.86 10.73 -2.58
N GLN A 34 37.14 11.59 -1.84
CA GLN A 34 36.83 12.96 -2.29
C GLN A 34 38.05 13.86 -2.08
N ILE A 35 38.30 14.74 -3.05
CA ILE A 35 39.34 15.76 -2.96
C ILE A 35 38.75 17.12 -3.30
N ASN A 36 39.33 18.17 -2.71
CA ASN A 36 38.89 19.54 -2.95
C ASN A 36 39.95 20.26 -3.78
N ILE A 37 39.60 20.64 -5.01
CA ILE A 37 40.48 21.38 -5.92
C ILE A 37 39.78 22.68 -6.30
N SER A 38 40.40 23.82 -6.02
CA SER A 38 39.85 25.13 -6.42
C SER A 38 39.74 25.23 -7.95
N PRO A 39 38.66 25.80 -8.52
CA PRO A 39 38.54 25.95 -9.96
C PRO A 39 39.62 26.92 -10.42
N ALA A 40 40.52 26.45 -11.26
CA ALA A 40 41.64 27.24 -11.74
C ALA A 40 42.06 26.77 -13.14
N ASN A 41 42.61 27.71 -13.92
CA ASN A 41 43.42 27.36 -15.08
C ASN A 41 44.80 26.96 -14.55
N THR A 42 45.17 25.70 -14.71
CA THR A 42 46.36 25.11 -14.07
C THR A 42 46.99 24.05 -14.97
N THR A 43 48.21 23.63 -14.69
CA THR A 43 48.84 22.50 -15.40
C THR A 43 48.41 21.16 -14.80
N VAL A 44 48.42 20.11 -15.61
CA VAL A 44 48.17 18.74 -15.12
C VAL A 44 49.16 18.37 -14.02
N LYS A 45 50.43 18.78 -14.16
CA LYS A 45 51.48 18.59 -13.17
C LYS A 45 51.09 19.18 -11.81
N HIS A 46 50.59 20.41 -11.78
CA HIS A 46 50.19 21.04 -10.53
C HIS A 46 48.97 20.35 -9.89
N LEU A 47 48.05 19.82 -10.70
CA LEU A 47 46.94 19.00 -10.19
C LEU A 47 47.42 17.68 -9.60
N ILE A 48 48.37 17.00 -10.26
CA ILE A 48 49.01 15.79 -9.73
C ILE A 48 49.63 16.08 -8.36
N GLU A 49 50.42 17.15 -8.23
CA GLU A 49 51.03 17.55 -6.96
C GLU A 49 49.99 17.83 -5.86
N GLN A 50 48.84 18.41 -6.19
CA GLN A 50 47.76 18.62 -5.23
C GLN A 50 47.08 17.31 -4.81
N ILE A 51 46.92 16.36 -5.73
CA ILE A 51 46.38 15.04 -5.43
C ILE A 51 47.33 14.28 -4.52
N GLU A 52 48.64 14.28 -4.81
CA GLU A 52 49.66 13.64 -3.96
C GLU A 52 49.69 14.22 -2.54
N LYS A 53 49.47 15.54 -2.39
CA LYS A 53 49.40 16.18 -1.06
C LYS A 53 48.15 15.83 -0.26
N GLN A 54 47.02 15.60 -0.93
CA GLN A 54 45.73 15.34 -0.29
C GLN A 54 45.42 13.85 -0.16
N THR A 55 46.23 12.98 -0.77
CA THR A 55 45.94 11.54 -0.89
C THR A 55 47.20 10.70 -0.63
N GLY A 56 47.03 9.37 -0.53
CA GLY A 56 48.15 8.44 -0.43
C GLY A 56 48.74 8.01 -1.77
N TYR A 57 48.35 8.64 -2.89
CA TYR A 57 48.84 8.28 -4.22
C TYR A 57 50.18 8.94 -4.53
N SER A 58 51.03 8.22 -5.27
CA SER A 58 52.24 8.75 -5.90
C SER A 58 52.19 8.51 -7.41
N PHE A 59 52.54 9.50 -8.22
CA PHE A 59 52.41 9.44 -9.67
C PHE A 59 53.76 9.17 -10.33
N VAL A 60 53.75 8.28 -11.33
CA VAL A 60 54.92 7.92 -12.12
C VAL A 60 54.67 8.32 -13.57
N TYR A 61 55.48 9.22 -14.10
CA TYR A 61 55.38 9.69 -15.48
C TYR A 61 56.75 10.16 -15.99
N SER A 62 56.88 10.29 -17.31
CA SER A 62 58.06 10.85 -17.96
C SER A 62 57.63 12.02 -18.84
N ASN A 63 58.27 13.18 -18.67
CA ASN A 63 57.99 14.37 -19.49
C ASN A 63 58.26 14.15 -21.00
N ARG A 64 58.95 13.06 -21.36
CA ARG A 64 59.18 12.66 -22.75
C ARG A 64 57.98 11.94 -23.38
N PHE A 65 57.10 11.33 -22.57
CA PHE A 65 56.02 10.44 -23.02
C PHE A 65 54.63 10.81 -22.45
N ALA A 66 54.56 11.86 -21.64
CA ALA A 66 53.35 12.41 -21.07
C ALA A 66 53.53 13.93 -20.85
N ASP A 67 52.89 14.74 -21.69
CA ASP A 67 52.88 16.20 -21.50
C ASP A 67 51.97 16.60 -20.32
N VAL A 68 52.55 16.57 -19.11
CA VAL A 68 51.88 17.04 -17.89
C VAL A 68 51.93 18.56 -17.71
N ASN A 69 52.62 19.30 -18.58
CA ASN A 69 52.70 20.76 -18.48
C ASN A 69 51.54 21.47 -19.21
N LYS A 70 50.72 20.73 -19.95
CA LYS A 70 49.51 21.24 -20.61
C LYS A 70 48.58 21.94 -19.62
N GLN A 71 48.15 23.15 -19.97
CA GLN A 71 47.13 23.88 -19.20
C GLN A 71 45.73 23.32 -19.44
N ILE A 72 44.98 23.14 -18.36
CA ILE A 72 43.58 22.72 -18.36
C ILE A 72 42.77 23.54 -17.36
N THR A 73 41.48 23.69 -17.65
CA THR A 73 40.52 24.36 -16.76
C THR A 73 39.60 23.31 -16.14
N ILE A 74 39.64 23.18 -14.81
CA ILE A 74 38.76 22.30 -14.04
C ILE A 74 37.61 23.12 -13.44
N GLN A 75 36.36 22.74 -13.72
CA GLN A 75 35.18 23.53 -13.34
C GLN A 75 34.51 23.11 -12.01
N ARG A 76 34.92 21.99 -11.39
CA ARG A 76 34.26 21.44 -10.19
C ARG A 76 35.22 21.32 -9.01
N THR A 77 34.74 21.70 -7.83
CA THR A 77 35.54 21.76 -6.61
C THR A 77 35.50 20.50 -5.76
N ASN A 78 34.43 19.71 -5.79
CA ASN A 78 34.29 18.50 -4.98
C ASN A 78 33.99 17.29 -5.87
N THR A 79 34.99 16.45 -6.12
CA THR A 79 34.89 15.28 -7.00
C THR A 79 35.71 14.11 -6.44
N THR A 80 35.42 12.90 -6.88
CA THR A 80 36.26 11.74 -6.54
C THR A 80 37.53 11.73 -7.41
N ILE A 81 38.62 11.13 -6.91
CA ILE A 81 39.86 10.98 -7.69
C ILE A 81 39.61 10.29 -9.04
N LYS A 82 38.73 9.29 -9.07
CA LYS A 82 38.34 8.59 -10.29
C LYS A 82 37.68 9.53 -11.31
N GLU A 83 36.73 10.34 -10.87
CA GLU A 83 36.07 11.33 -11.73
C GLU A 83 37.04 12.41 -12.20
N LEU A 84 37.96 12.85 -11.34
CA LEU A 84 38.98 13.80 -11.72
C LEU A 84 39.94 13.24 -12.78
N PHE A 85 40.39 11.99 -12.64
CA PHE A 85 41.19 11.34 -13.68
C PHE A 85 40.44 11.25 -15.00
N LEU A 86 39.14 10.90 -14.97
CA LEU A 86 38.31 10.90 -16.17
C LEU A 86 38.21 12.30 -16.80
N GLN A 87 38.08 13.35 -15.98
CA GLN A 87 38.02 14.73 -16.45
C GLN A 87 39.35 15.19 -17.06
N ILE A 88 40.48 14.92 -16.40
CA ILE A 88 41.82 15.24 -16.92
C ILE A 88 42.07 14.45 -18.22
N SER A 89 41.72 13.16 -18.26
CA SER A 89 41.82 12.32 -19.45
C SER A 89 40.89 12.72 -20.59
N ALA A 90 39.82 13.49 -20.33
CA ALA A 90 38.96 14.04 -21.37
C ALA A 90 39.49 15.36 -21.93
N LEU A 91 40.18 16.16 -21.11
CA LEU A 91 40.77 17.45 -21.49
C LEU A 91 42.19 17.31 -22.08
N THR A 92 42.82 16.16 -21.88
CA THR A 92 44.20 15.86 -22.30
C THR A 92 44.28 14.52 -23.01
N ASN A 93 45.42 14.23 -23.64
CA ASN A 93 45.68 12.91 -24.19
C ASN A 93 46.27 11.94 -23.15
N LEU A 94 46.10 12.19 -21.85
CA LEU A 94 46.73 11.39 -20.79
C LEU A 94 45.79 10.30 -20.27
N LYS A 95 46.36 9.15 -19.90
CA LYS A 95 45.71 8.03 -19.22
C LYS A 95 46.37 7.81 -17.86
N PHE A 96 45.53 7.68 -16.84
CA PHE A 96 45.94 7.37 -15.47
C PHE A 96 45.61 5.91 -15.16
N THR A 97 46.61 5.13 -14.75
CA THR A 97 46.43 3.72 -14.37
C THR A 97 46.93 3.50 -12.95
N ALA A 98 46.02 3.18 -12.03
CA ALA A 98 46.36 2.94 -10.62
C ALA A 98 46.76 1.48 -10.39
N VAL A 99 47.90 1.27 -9.72
CA VAL A 99 48.39 -0.02 -9.23
C VAL A 99 48.77 0.16 -7.75
N GLY A 100 47.86 -0.24 -6.85
CA GLY A 100 47.98 0.09 -5.42
C GLY A 100 47.94 1.61 -5.21
N ASN A 101 48.92 2.15 -4.50
CA ASN A 101 49.08 3.59 -4.27
C ASN A 101 49.91 4.29 -5.37
N GLN A 102 50.36 3.59 -6.41
CA GLN A 102 51.06 4.20 -7.53
C GLN A 102 50.11 4.47 -8.70
N VAL A 103 50.18 5.65 -9.31
CA VAL A 103 49.41 6.00 -10.51
C VAL A 103 50.37 6.27 -11.66
N VAL A 104 50.35 5.42 -12.67
CA VAL A 104 51.14 5.63 -13.88
C VAL A 104 50.39 6.57 -14.81
N VAL A 105 51.02 7.67 -15.23
CA VAL A 105 50.51 8.60 -16.23
C VAL A 105 51.26 8.38 -17.54
N LYS A 106 50.52 8.13 -18.60
CA LYS A 106 51.06 7.94 -19.95
C LYS A 106 50.16 8.61 -20.98
N GLU A 107 50.67 8.95 -22.15
CA GLU A 107 49.80 9.30 -23.25
C GLU A 107 48.94 8.12 -23.70
N LYS A 108 47.72 8.45 -24.12
CA LYS A 108 46.84 7.53 -24.82
C LYS A 108 47.43 7.35 -26.21
N GLU A 109 47.83 6.13 -26.49
CA GLU A 109 47.96 5.68 -27.86
C GLU A 109 46.56 5.67 -28.47
N ILE A 110 46.36 6.49 -29.51
CA ILE A 110 45.05 6.70 -30.13
C ILE A 110 45.07 6.28 -31.59
N GLY A 111 43.95 5.75 -32.07
CA GLY A 111 43.65 5.50 -33.48
C GLY A 111 42.37 6.22 -33.90
N ARG A 112 41.99 6.03 -35.16
CA ARG A 112 40.72 6.52 -35.72
C ARG A 112 39.83 5.33 -36.05
N VAL A 113 38.52 5.46 -35.82
CA VAL A 113 37.57 4.45 -36.27
C VAL A 113 36.55 5.10 -37.18
N THR A 114 36.42 4.57 -38.39
CA THR A 114 35.38 5.00 -39.34
C THR A 114 34.46 3.83 -39.65
N GLY A 115 33.29 4.10 -40.19
CA GLY A 115 32.40 3.03 -40.62
C GLY A 115 31.12 3.58 -41.21
N ASN A 116 30.30 2.66 -41.69
CA ASN A 116 28.96 2.94 -42.17
C ASN A 116 27.94 2.11 -41.38
N VAL A 117 26.76 2.67 -41.19
CA VAL A 117 25.60 2.00 -40.62
C VAL A 117 24.49 1.92 -41.66
N ALA A 118 24.08 0.69 -41.93
CA ALA A 118 22.94 0.40 -42.80
C ALA A 118 21.85 -0.35 -42.03
N THR A 119 20.62 -0.33 -42.53
CA THR A 119 19.54 -1.17 -42.06
C THR A 119 19.55 -2.54 -42.74
N THR A 120 18.78 -3.51 -42.25
CA THR A 120 18.74 -4.89 -42.81
C THR A 120 18.22 -4.97 -44.25
N ASP A 121 17.51 -3.96 -44.72
CA ASP A 121 17.07 -3.78 -46.11
C ASP A 121 18.14 -3.09 -47.00
N GLY A 122 19.32 -2.80 -46.45
CA GLY A 122 20.46 -2.23 -47.17
C GLY A 122 20.45 -0.70 -47.30
N GLN A 123 19.48 0.00 -46.72
CA GLN A 123 19.42 1.47 -46.73
C GLN A 123 20.42 2.08 -45.74
N ALA A 124 21.00 3.22 -46.09
CA ALA A 124 21.84 3.99 -45.18
C ALA A 124 21.03 4.51 -43.99
N SER A 125 21.62 4.51 -42.78
CA SER A 125 20.95 4.92 -41.56
C SER A 125 21.63 6.12 -40.91
N GLY A 126 21.05 7.31 -41.13
CA GLY A 126 21.51 8.56 -40.53
C GLY A 126 21.07 8.74 -39.08
N ALA A 127 21.77 9.63 -38.36
CA ALA A 127 21.55 9.98 -36.96
C ALA A 127 21.68 8.81 -35.95
N VAL A 128 22.31 7.69 -36.33
CA VAL A 128 22.64 6.59 -35.44
C VAL A 128 23.76 7.02 -34.50
N ASN A 129 23.55 6.89 -33.19
CA ASN A 129 24.58 7.18 -32.20
C ASN A 129 25.58 6.02 -32.11
N ILE A 130 26.85 6.30 -32.37
CA ILE A 130 27.99 5.38 -32.28
C ILE A 130 28.85 5.77 -31.09
N SER A 131 28.90 4.90 -30.08
CA SER A 131 29.62 5.16 -28.83
C SER A 131 30.65 4.08 -28.53
N ILE A 132 31.73 4.47 -27.87
CA ILE A 132 32.70 3.54 -27.29
C ILE A 132 32.31 3.32 -25.83
N LYS A 133 32.25 2.05 -25.39
CA LYS A 133 31.85 1.71 -24.00
C LYS A 133 32.77 2.40 -22.98
N GLY A 134 32.26 3.43 -22.30
CA GLY A 134 32.98 4.21 -21.29
C GLY A 134 33.83 5.38 -21.82
N ALA A 135 33.66 5.77 -23.10
CA ALA A 135 34.38 6.86 -23.74
C ALA A 135 33.46 7.70 -24.67
N GLY A 136 34.03 8.41 -25.65
CA GLY A 136 33.31 9.35 -26.53
C GLY A 136 32.33 8.69 -27.52
N SER A 137 31.50 9.53 -28.13
CA SER A 137 30.49 9.14 -29.14
C SER A 137 30.44 10.11 -30.33
N THR A 138 29.90 9.64 -31.45
CA THR A 138 29.56 10.43 -32.65
C THR A 138 28.21 9.98 -33.18
N GLN A 139 27.60 10.74 -34.08
CA GLN A 139 26.45 10.29 -34.86
C GLN A 139 26.84 10.00 -36.31
N THR A 140 26.04 9.17 -36.98
CA THR A 140 26.14 8.98 -38.44
C THR A 140 25.55 10.16 -39.20
N ASP A 141 26.14 10.50 -40.36
CA ASP A 141 25.56 11.43 -41.33
C ASP A 141 24.39 10.80 -42.11
N GLU A 142 23.77 11.56 -43.02
CA GLU A 142 22.61 11.10 -43.80
C GLU A 142 22.90 9.86 -44.67
N ASP A 143 24.16 9.68 -45.07
CA ASP A 143 24.65 8.51 -45.82
C ASP A 143 25.04 7.34 -44.89
N GLY A 144 24.82 7.46 -43.58
CA GLY A 144 25.08 6.45 -42.57
C GLY A 144 26.55 6.35 -42.15
N ASN A 145 27.42 7.26 -42.58
CA ASN A 145 28.85 7.22 -42.25
C ASN A 145 29.15 7.88 -40.92
N PHE A 146 30.13 7.34 -40.19
CA PHE A 146 30.62 7.93 -38.95
C PHE A 146 32.14 7.92 -38.87
N THR A 147 32.69 8.87 -38.09
CA THR A 147 34.11 8.93 -37.75
C THR A 147 34.28 9.22 -36.26
N LEU A 148 34.92 8.30 -35.54
CA LEU A 148 35.42 8.49 -34.18
C LEU A 148 36.91 8.79 -34.24
N ASN A 149 37.28 10.00 -33.84
CA ASN A 149 38.67 10.41 -33.68
C ASN A 149 39.14 10.12 -32.25
N ASN A 150 40.46 9.97 -32.07
CA ASN A 150 41.12 9.82 -30.77
C ASN A 150 40.63 8.61 -29.95
N VAL A 151 40.41 7.46 -30.61
CA VAL A 151 39.97 6.23 -29.96
C VAL A 151 41.17 5.52 -29.35
N GLU A 152 41.13 5.18 -28.06
CA GLU A 152 42.25 4.51 -27.39
C GLU A 152 42.59 3.15 -28.03
N ALA A 153 43.88 2.90 -28.25
CA ALA A 153 44.39 1.65 -28.80
C ALA A 153 44.11 0.46 -27.87
N GLY A 154 43.93 -0.72 -28.45
CA GLY A 154 43.55 -1.96 -27.78
C GLY A 154 42.11 -2.41 -28.08
N ASN A 155 41.62 -3.36 -27.28
CA ASN A 155 40.26 -3.89 -27.44
C ASN A 155 39.23 -2.86 -27.02
N GLN A 156 38.44 -2.38 -27.98
CA GLN A 156 37.33 -1.46 -27.77
C GLN A 156 36.01 -2.13 -28.13
N THR A 157 34.95 -1.79 -27.40
CA THR A 157 33.59 -2.16 -27.76
C THR A 157 32.86 -0.93 -28.27
N LEU A 158 32.54 -0.94 -29.56
CA LEU A 158 31.65 0.05 -30.18
C LEU A 158 30.20 -0.38 -30.05
N ILE A 159 29.32 0.57 -29.80
CA ILE A 159 27.88 0.37 -29.65
C ILE A 159 27.18 1.33 -30.61
N ALA A 160 26.43 0.79 -31.57
CA ALA A 160 25.53 1.53 -32.43
C ALA A 160 24.10 1.44 -31.89
N SER A 161 23.44 2.59 -31.75
CA SER A 161 22.08 2.69 -31.21
C SER A 161 21.28 3.79 -31.90
N TYR A 162 20.02 3.49 -32.23
CA TYR A 162 19.06 4.44 -32.80
C TYR A 162 17.67 4.19 -32.20
N ILE A 163 16.89 5.25 -32.00
CA ILE A 163 15.54 5.12 -31.41
C ILE A 163 14.65 4.31 -32.38
N GLY A 164 14.02 3.24 -31.87
CA GLY A 164 13.21 2.33 -32.69
C GLY A 164 14.00 1.23 -33.42
N MET A 165 15.33 1.14 -33.23
CA MET A 165 16.16 0.05 -33.73
C MET A 165 16.91 -0.64 -32.60
N GLY A 166 17.27 -1.91 -32.79
CA GLY A 166 18.06 -2.63 -31.78
C GLY A 166 19.47 -2.10 -31.64
N THR A 167 20.03 -2.14 -30.43
CA THR A 167 21.45 -1.81 -30.23
C THR A 167 22.34 -2.95 -30.73
N LYS A 168 23.39 -2.63 -31.48
CA LYS A 168 24.43 -3.60 -31.88
C LYS A 168 25.77 -3.21 -31.31
N SER A 169 26.40 -4.15 -30.60
CA SER A 169 27.76 -3.99 -30.09
C SER A 169 28.76 -4.78 -30.94
N LYS A 170 29.91 -4.19 -31.22
CA LYS A 170 31.02 -4.82 -31.95
C LYS A 170 32.33 -4.60 -31.21
N ASN A 171 33.05 -5.68 -30.95
CA ASN A 171 34.43 -5.59 -30.45
C ASN A 171 35.36 -5.34 -31.63
N ILE A 172 36.25 -4.37 -31.47
CA ILE A 172 37.29 -4.02 -32.44
C ILE A 172 38.63 -3.90 -31.72
N VAL A 173 39.72 -4.11 -32.45
CA VAL A 173 41.07 -3.82 -31.95
C VAL A 173 41.52 -2.55 -32.63
N VAL A 174 41.71 -1.49 -31.85
CA VAL A 174 42.20 -0.20 -32.36
C VAL A 174 43.72 -0.23 -32.28
N ILE A 175 44.38 0.01 -33.41
CA ILE A 175 45.85 0.10 -33.47
C ILE A 175 46.23 1.58 -33.46
N ALA A 176 47.25 1.93 -32.66
CA ALA A 176 47.74 3.30 -32.54
C ALA A 176 48.11 3.88 -33.90
N GLY A 177 47.69 5.12 -34.18
CA GLY A 177 47.97 5.85 -35.42
C GLY A 177 47.23 5.34 -36.67
N GLN A 178 46.48 4.23 -36.60
CA GLN A 178 45.78 3.67 -37.74
C GLN A 178 44.30 4.04 -37.77
N THR A 179 43.71 4.01 -38.97
CA THR A 179 42.25 4.08 -39.16
C THR A 179 41.68 2.68 -39.32
N ILE A 180 40.78 2.29 -38.42
CA ILE A 180 40.09 1.00 -38.45
C ILE A 180 38.66 1.20 -38.97
N LYS A 181 38.18 0.28 -39.82
CA LYS A 181 36.80 0.30 -40.31
C LYS A 181 35.88 -0.61 -39.49
N ALA A 182 34.73 -0.10 -39.06
CA ALA A 182 33.74 -0.82 -38.26
C ALA A 182 32.31 -0.53 -38.74
N ASN A 183 31.79 -1.37 -39.63
CA ASN A 183 30.41 -1.22 -40.11
C ASN A 183 29.41 -1.93 -39.18
N PHE A 184 28.20 -1.38 -39.14
CA PHE A 184 27.04 -1.94 -38.43
C PHE A 184 25.89 -2.16 -39.39
N VAL A 185 25.13 -3.23 -39.14
CA VAL A 185 23.80 -3.42 -39.73
C VAL A 185 22.80 -3.40 -38.58
N LEU A 186 21.93 -2.40 -38.56
CA LEU A 186 20.85 -2.29 -37.58
C LEU A 186 19.59 -2.93 -38.15
N THR A 187 18.98 -3.81 -37.37
CA THR A 187 17.66 -4.33 -37.73
C THR A 187 16.64 -3.34 -37.18
N ALA A 188 15.73 -2.87 -38.04
CA ALA A 188 14.51 -2.22 -37.61
C ALA A 188 13.80 -3.20 -36.67
N GLN A 189 13.93 -2.95 -35.38
CA GLN A 189 13.29 -3.78 -34.40
C GLN A 189 11.88 -3.21 -34.27
N ASN A 190 10.90 -3.94 -34.80
CA ASN A 190 9.57 -4.00 -34.18
C ASN A 190 9.71 -4.66 -32.79
N ASN A 191 10.56 -4.08 -31.94
CA ASN A 191 10.50 -4.32 -30.53
C ASN A 191 9.16 -3.75 -30.11
N ALA A 192 8.17 -4.65 -30.02
CA ALA A 192 7.54 -4.86 -28.73
C ALA A 192 8.60 -4.55 -27.68
N LEU A 193 8.50 -3.35 -27.10
CA LEU A 193 9.39 -2.85 -26.06
C LEU A 193 9.76 -4.05 -25.21
N ASN A 194 11.06 -4.38 -25.14
CA ASN A 194 11.55 -5.37 -24.18
C ASN A 194 10.82 -5.07 -22.89
N GLU A 195 9.94 -5.98 -22.52
CA GLU A 195 8.89 -5.72 -21.56
C GLU A 195 9.59 -5.15 -20.34
N ILE A 196 9.46 -3.84 -20.14
CA ILE A 196 9.68 -3.29 -18.83
C ILE A 196 8.54 -3.94 -18.08
N ARG A 197 8.83 -5.07 -17.44
CA ARG A 197 8.08 -5.51 -16.30
C ARG A 197 8.13 -4.29 -15.40
N VAL A 198 7.08 -3.48 -15.44
CA VAL A 198 6.85 -2.39 -14.49
C VAL A 198 6.54 -3.10 -13.17
N THR A 199 7.56 -3.77 -12.64
CA THR A 199 7.61 -4.28 -11.28
C THR A 199 7.92 -3.06 -10.45
N GLY A 200 6.84 -2.38 -10.04
CA GLY A 200 6.81 -1.34 -9.02
C GLY A 200 7.84 -0.24 -9.22
N GLN A 201 7.41 0.94 -9.68
CA GLN A 201 8.16 2.13 -9.29
C GLN A 201 8.32 2.09 -7.78
N LYS A 202 9.55 2.15 -7.29
CA LYS A 202 9.82 2.23 -5.85
C LYS A 202 9.16 3.50 -5.34
N ARG A 203 7.94 3.39 -4.82
CA ARG A 203 7.22 4.53 -4.24
C ARG A 203 7.97 4.97 -2.99
N LYS A 204 8.65 6.11 -3.11
CA LYS A 204 9.32 6.76 -1.98
C LYS A 204 8.34 7.52 -1.10
N THR A 205 7.20 7.89 -1.66
CA THR A 205 6.16 8.68 -0.99
C THR A 205 4.85 7.89 -1.01
N SER A 206 3.97 8.19 -0.06
CA SER A 206 2.64 7.61 -0.01
C SER A 206 1.60 8.72 -0.03
N SER A 207 0.55 8.51 -0.83
CA SER A 207 -0.57 9.44 -0.94
C SER A 207 -1.29 9.62 0.41
N VAL A 208 -1.23 8.60 1.29
CA VAL A 208 -1.86 8.63 2.61
C VAL A 208 -1.28 9.70 3.54
N THR A 209 -0.04 10.14 3.28
CA THR A 209 0.63 11.16 4.10
C THR A 209 0.29 12.59 3.69
N LYS A 210 -0.35 12.75 2.52
CA LYS A 210 -0.52 14.01 1.78
C LYS A 210 0.81 14.74 1.45
N SER A 211 1.97 14.14 1.76
CA SER A 211 3.30 14.73 1.69
C SER A 211 4.16 14.14 0.56
N GLU A 212 5.09 14.95 0.06
CA GLU A 212 6.13 14.52 -0.89
C GLU A 212 7.45 14.13 -0.20
N VAL A 213 7.48 14.13 1.12
CA VAL A 213 8.64 13.71 1.90
C VAL A 213 8.80 12.19 1.80
N PRO A 214 10.02 11.68 1.51
CA PRO A 214 10.25 10.24 1.48
C PRO A 214 9.87 9.55 2.80
N LEU A 215 9.30 8.35 2.72
CA LEU A 215 8.83 7.60 3.89
C LEU A 215 9.96 7.31 4.90
N GLU A 216 11.19 7.16 4.43
CA GLU A 216 12.39 7.00 5.29
C GLU A 216 12.71 8.23 6.16
N ASN A 217 12.14 9.40 5.82
CA ASN A 217 12.34 10.68 6.48
C ASN A 217 11.15 11.10 7.36
N LEU A 218 10.07 10.32 7.38
CA LEU A 218 8.89 10.60 8.20
C LEU A 218 8.97 9.86 9.55
N PRO A 219 8.67 10.51 10.69
CA PRO A 219 8.67 9.89 12.01
C PRO A 219 7.37 9.09 12.29
N MET A 220 6.98 8.21 11.37
CA MET A 220 5.76 7.38 11.50
C MET A 220 5.83 6.12 10.63
N MET A 221 5.17 5.05 11.04
CA MET A 221 5.08 3.81 10.26
C MET A 221 4.03 3.89 9.14
N VAL A 222 4.48 3.71 7.89
CA VAL A 222 3.62 3.61 6.70
C VAL A 222 4.05 2.39 5.91
N GLN A 223 3.08 1.57 5.50
CA GLN A 223 3.30 0.38 4.69
C GLN A 223 2.61 0.55 3.34
N ILE A 224 3.27 0.09 2.27
CA ILE A 224 2.69 0.09 0.93
C ILE A 224 2.66 -1.36 0.44
N ILE A 225 1.48 -1.85 0.10
CA ILE A 225 1.29 -3.10 -0.63
C ILE A 225 1.19 -2.73 -2.11
N ASP A 226 2.30 -2.87 -2.82
CA ASP A 226 2.42 -2.52 -4.24
C ASP A 226 1.71 -3.53 -5.15
N GLN A 227 1.39 -3.09 -6.37
CA GLN A 227 0.76 -3.90 -7.42
C GLN A 227 1.43 -5.26 -7.66
N SER A 228 2.75 -5.33 -7.51
CA SER A 228 3.49 -6.58 -7.71
C SER A 228 3.05 -7.68 -6.72
N ILE A 229 2.78 -7.32 -5.46
CA ILE A 229 2.29 -8.26 -4.44
C ILE A 229 0.83 -8.63 -4.74
N LEU A 230 -0.01 -7.64 -5.07
CA LEU A 230 -1.42 -7.86 -5.42
C LEU A 230 -1.57 -8.86 -6.57
N GLN A 231 -0.77 -8.69 -7.63
CA GLN A 231 -0.74 -9.60 -8.78
C GLN A 231 -0.14 -10.95 -8.43
N GLN A 232 0.97 -10.98 -7.67
CA GLN A 232 1.66 -12.23 -7.37
C GLN A 232 0.78 -13.20 -6.58
N ARG A 233 -0.01 -12.65 -5.65
CA ARG A 233 -0.91 -13.40 -4.78
C ARG A 233 -2.32 -13.58 -5.36
N GLN A 234 -2.57 -13.09 -6.57
CA GLN A 234 -3.88 -13.12 -7.23
C GLN A 234 -5.02 -12.61 -6.33
N ILE A 235 -4.75 -11.51 -5.63
CA ILE A 235 -5.70 -10.92 -4.69
C ILE A 235 -6.94 -10.43 -5.46
N THR A 236 -8.12 -10.90 -5.04
CA THR A 236 -9.43 -10.50 -5.60
C THR A 236 -10.33 -9.80 -4.58
N SER A 237 -9.84 -9.61 -3.34
CA SER A 237 -10.57 -8.91 -2.28
C SER A 237 -9.60 -8.20 -1.33
N ILE A 238 -10.04 -7.13 -0.66
CA ILE A 238 -9.18 -6.39 0.28
C ILE A 238 -8.81 -7.26 1.48
N LYS A 239 -9.71 -8.12 1.96
CA LYS A 239 -9.41 -9.04 3.06
C LYS A 239 -8.24 -9.98 2.77
N ASP A 240 -8.03 -10.37 1.51
CA ASP A 240 -6.88 -11.18 1.12
C ASP A 240 -5.59 -10.32 1.09
N ALA A 241 -5.71 -9.05 0.69
CA ALA A 241 -4.60 -8.11 0.57
C ALA A 241 -3.96 -7.74 1.91
N ILE A 242 -4.79 -7.54 2.95
CA ILE A 242 -4.30 -7.11 4.27
C ILE A 242 -3.40 -8.13 4.96
N SER A 243 -3.41 -9.39 4.52
CA SER A 243 -2.44 -10.38 5.01
C SER A 243 -1.00 -10.02 4.64
N SER A 244 -0.75 -9.04 3.76
CA SER A 244 0.60 -8.50 3.53
C SER A 244 0.98 -7.33 4.45
N ALA A 245 0.09 -6.95 5.37
CA ALA A 245 0.31 -5.85 6.32
C ALA A 245 0.40 -6.35 7.76
N SER A 246 1.24 -5.70 8.58
CA SER A 246 1.31 -6.01 10.00
C SER A 246 0.35 -5.13 10.81
N GLY A 247 -0.17 -5.71 11.88
CA GLY A 247 -1.10 -5.07 12.80
C GLY A 247 -2.49 -4.77 12.24
N ILE A 248 -2.81 -5.27 11.05
CA ILE A 248 -4.14 -5.19 10.45
C ILE A 248 -4.81 -6.55 10.55
N THR A 249 -6.07 -6.57 11.00
CA THR A 249 -6.85 -7.80 11.17
C THR A 249 -8.20 -7.64 10.49
N TYR A 250 -8.60 -8.65 9.73
CA TYR A 250 -9.99 -8.81 9.29
C TYR A 250 -10.83 -9.28 10.47
N THR A 251 -11.83 -8.49 10.84
CA THR A 251 -12.69 -8.76 11.99
C THR A 251 -13.95 -9.51 11.60
N SER A 252 -14.69 -9.01 10.61
CA SER A 252 -15.93 -9.64 10.17
C SER A 252 -16.30 -9.17 8.77
N SER A 253 -17.25 -9.88 8.16
CA SER A 253 -17.98 -9.35 7.02
C SER A 253 -19.41 -9.12 7.47
N PHE A 254 -19.93 -7.95 7.11
CA PHE A 254 -21.31 -7.60 7.40
C PHE A 254 -22.22 -8.32 6.40
N ILE A 255 -22.76 -9.46 6.82
CA ILE A 255 -23.66 -10.30 6.02
C ILE A 255 -23.08 -10.69 4.64
N GLY A 256 -21.74 -10.77 4.54
CA GLY A 256 -21.03 -10.98 3.26
C GLY A 256 -20.89 -9.72 2.38
N GLY A 257 -21.56 -8.63 2.70
CA GLY A 257 -21.71 -7.41 1.87
C GLY A 257 -20.54 -6.44 1.89
N TYR A 258 -19.93 -6.21 3.05
CA TYR A 258 -18.70 -5.40 3.18
C TYR A 258 -17.81 -5.97 4.28
N ASP A 259 -16.51 -5.66 4.23
CA ASP A 259 -15.52 -6.16 5.20
C ASP A 259 -15.20 -5.09 6.23
N SER A 260 -15.00 -5.53 7.48
CA SER A 260 -14.51 -4.68 8.57
C SER A 260 -13.11 -5.10 8.99
N PHE A 261 -12.32 -4.12 9.39
CA PHE A 261 -10.92 -4.29 9.74
C PHE A 261 -10.58 -3.54 11.02
N THR A 262 -9.63 -4.07 11.78
CA THR A 262 -8.98 -3.35 12.87
C THR A 262 -7.50 -3.14 12.55
N GLY A 263 -6.97 -2.00 12.99
CA GLY A 263 -5.56 -1.68 13.01
C GLY A 263 -5.11 -1.47 14.45
N ARG A 264 -4.04 -2.13 14.89
CA ARG A 264 -3.49 -1.97 16.25
C ARG A 264 -4.56 -2.10 17.35
N GLY A 265 -5.53 -2.99 17.21
CA GLY A 265 -6.55 -3.23 18.23
C GLY A 265 -7.81 -2.37 18.14
N PHE A 266 -7.83 -1.33 17.29
CA PHE A 266 -8.97 -0.42 17.13
C PHE A 266 -9.45 -0.39 15.69
N ASP A 267 -10.61 0.21 15.44
CA ASP A 267 -11.19 0.29 14.10
C ASP A 267 -10.24 0.93 13.10
N LEU A 268 -10.23 0.36 11.90
CA LEU A 268 -9.48 0.86 10.76
C LEU A 268 -10.43 1.64 9.83
N THR A 269 -10.01 2.82 9.38
CA THR A 269 -10.74 3.58 8.37
C THR A 269 -10.24 3.26 6.98
N MET A 270 -11.14 2.82 6.10
CA MET A 270 -10.85 2.59 4.69
C MET A 270 -11.03 3.88 3.88
N MET A 271 -10.13 4.09 2.93
CA MET A 271 -10.12 5.25 2.06
C MET A 271 -9.87 4.85 0.62
N ARG A 272 -10.30 5.67 -0.32
CA ARG A 272 -9.88 5.61 -1.73
C ARG A 272 -9.34 6.96 -2.13
N ASN A 273 -8.12 7.00 -2.67
CA ASN A 273 -7.44 8.24 -3.09
C ASN A 273 -7.46 9.37 -2.04
N GLY A 274 -7.37 9.01 -0.74
CA GLY A 274 -7.35 9.95 0.39
C GLY A 274 -8.73 10.42 0.87
N VAL A 275 -9.80 9.80 0.37
CA VAL A 275 -11.18 10.08 0.75
C VAL A 275 -11.71 8.91 1.57
N SER A 276 -12.36 9.19 2.71
CA SER A 276 -13.07 8.16 3.47
C SER A 276 -14.18 7.56 2.62
N VAL A 277 -14.08 6.27 2.34
CA VAL A 277 -15.18 5.51 1.74
C VAL A 277 -15.98 4.93 2.89
N GLU A 278 -17.28 5.20 2.92
CA GLU A 278 -18.11 4.63 3.96
C GLU A 278 -18.15 3.11 3.76
N ASN A 279 -18.02 2.34 4.85
CA ASN A 279 -18.25 0.89 4.84
C ASN A 279 -19.68 0.55 4.35
N GLY A 280 -20.50 1.58 4.13
CA GLY A 280 -21.69 1.80 3.32
C GLY A 280 -21.66 1.56 1.80
N ALA A 281 -20.56 1.18 1.14
CA ALA A 281 -20.54 0.99 -0.33
C ALA A 281 -20.37 -0.45 -0.90
N GLY A 282 -20.03 -1.45 -0.07
CA GLY A 282 -19.96 -2.87 -0.44
C GLY A 282 -18.54 -3.40 -0.32
N GLN A 283 -18.17 -4.44 -1.07
CA GLN A 283 -16.77 -4.84 -1.19
C GLN A 283 -16.00 -3.83 -2.05
N LEU A 284 -14.98 -3.19 -1.47
CA LEU A 284 -14.30 -2.03 -2.05
C LEU A 284 -13.11 -2.40 -2.98
N TYR A 285 -12.94 -3.66 -3.36
CA TYR A 285 -11.82 -4.09 -4.21
C TYR A 285 -12.18 -4.04 -5.70
N GLY A 286 -11.31 -3.44 -6.52
CA GLY A 286 -11.45 -3.38 -7.98
C GLY A 286 -10.12 -3.58 -8.70
N ASP A 287 -10.16 -3.96 -9.98
CA ASP A 287 -8.94 -4.14 -10.79
C ASP A 287 -8.24 -2.82 -11.17
N ASN A 288 -8.84 -1.68 -10.80
CA ASN A 288 -8.24 -0.35 -10.92
C ASN A 288 -7.27 0.00 -9.77
N ILE A 289 -7.08 -0.84 -8.76
CA ILE A 289 -6.13 -0.53 -7.67
C ILE A 289 -4.69 -0.75 -8.13
N GLU A 290 -3.80 0.19 -7.79
CA GLU A 290 -2.34 0.17 -8.02
C GLU A 290 -1.57 -0.16 -6.74
N SER A 291 -2.02 0.35 -5.59
CA SER A 291 -1.44 0.04 -4.30
C SER A 291 -2.45 0.18 -3.17
N ILE A 292 -2.14 -0.44 -2.05
CA ILE A 292 -2.83 -0.20 -0.78
C ILE A 292 -1.81 0.41 0.18
N ASP A 293 -2.04 1.67 0.53
CA ASP A 293 -1.18 2.46 1.41
C ASP A 293 -1.78 2.44 2.82
N ILE A 294 -1.05 1.94 3.82
CA ILE A 294 -1.54 1.80 5.20
C ILE A 294 -0.73 2.71 6.11
N LEU A 295 -1.40 3.69 6.69
CA LEU A 295 -0.87 4.54 7.76
C LEU A 295 -1.32 3.97 9.10
N LYS A 296 -0.35 3.57 9.94
CA LYS A 296 -0.64 2.90 11.21
C LYS A 296 -0.79 3.91 12.35
N GLY A 297 -1.83 3.71 13.16
CA GLY A 297 -2.16 4.61 14.26
C GLY A 297 -2.97 5.85 13.84
N PRO A 298 -3.15 6.82 14.76
CA PRO A 298 -3.98 7.99 14.58
C PRO A 298 -3.55 8.90 13.41
N ALA A 299 -4.50 9.25 12.54
CA ALA A 299 -4.25 10.05 11.34
C ALA A 299 -5.18 11.28 11.17
N SER A 300 -5.79 11.76 12.25
CA SER A 300 -6.78 12.85 12.18
C SER A 300 -6.23 14.15 11.62
N ILE A 301 -4.94 14.44 11.75
CA ILE A 301 -4.34 15.62 11.10
C ILE A 301 -4.49 15.60 9.57
N GLN A 302 -4.47 14.42 8.94
CA GLN A 302 -4.76 14.29 7.49
C GLN A 302 -6.26 14.26 7.20
N TYR A 303 -7.05 13.58 8.05
CA TYR A 303 -8.37 13.05 7.67
C TYR A 303 -9.53 13.37 8.63
N GLY A 304 -9.34 14.24 9.62
CA GLY A 304 -10.37 14.67 10.56
C GLY A 304 -10.81 13.58 11.54
N ASP A 305 -12.10 13.51 11.87
CA ASP A 305 -12.65 12.45 12.75
C ASP A 305 -12.55 11.08 12.09
N ILE A 306 -11.59 10.30 12.56
CA ILE A 306 -11.30 8.92 12.14
C ILE A 306 -10.80 8.12 13.34
N ALA A 307 -11.04 6.81 13.30
CA ALA A 307 -10.62 5.91 14.35
C ALA A 307 -9.08 5.88 14.53
N PRO A 308 -8.58 5.61 15.75
CA PRO A 308 -7.16 5.63 16.05
C PRO A 308 -6.38 4.43 15.51
N GLY A 309 -7.05 3.39 15.01
CA GLY A 309 -6.42 2.13 14.68
C GLY A 309 -5.39 2.26 13.55
N SER A 310 -5.89 2.51 12.34
CA SER A 310 -5.10 2.77 11.14
C SER A 310 -5.97 3.40 10.05
N VAL A 311 -5.33 3.96 9.04
CA VAL A 311 -5.95 4.32 7.76
C VAL A 311 -5.42 3.42 6.66
N MET A 312 -6.32 2.80 5.88
CA MET A 312 -5.98 2.05 4.67
C MET A 312 -6.51 2.79 3.46
N ASN A 313 -5.61 3.29 2.62
CA ASN A 313 -5.94 4.03 1.41
C ASN A 313 -5.70 3.18 0.16
N LEU A 314 -6.78 2.90 -0.56
CA LEU A 314 -6.77 2.26 -1.87
C LEU A 314 -6.38 3.29 -2.92
N VAL A 315 -5.22 3.13 -3.55
CA VAL A 315 -4.71 4.06 -4.56
C VAL A 315 -5.03 3.54 -5.94
N SER A 316 -5.78 4.31 -6.71
CA SER A 316 -6.14 3.95 -8.07
C SER A 316 -4.97 4.05 -9.05
N LYS A 317 -5.03 3.20 -10.07
CA LYS A 317 -4.21 3.24 -11.27
C LYS A 317 -4.43 4.54 -12.03
N LYS A 318 -3.34 5.10 -12.55
CA LYS A 318 -3.40 6.29 -13.42
C LYS A 318 -3.18 5.92 -14.88
N PRO A 319 -3.66 6.74 -15.83
CA PRO A 319 -3.34 6.62 -17.24
C PRO A 319 -1.84 6.62 -17.52
N LEU A 320 -1.45 5.78 -18.48
CA LEU A 320 -0.09 5.64 -18.97
C LEU A 320 0.08 6.50 -20.23
N ASP A 321 1.31 6.98 -20.45
CA ASP A 321 1.68 7.77 -21.63
C ASP A 321 2.18 6.90 -22.81
N TYR A 322 1.95 5.60 -22.72
CA TYR A 322 2.22 4.59 -23.73
C TYR A 322 1.05 3.60 -23.81
N ASP A 323 0.89 2.96 -24.96
CA ASP A 323 -0.16 1.97 -25.16
C ASP A 323 0.11 0.75 -24.27
N TYR A 324 -0.90 0.38 -23.50
CA TYR A 324 -0.89 -0.74 -22.58
C TYR A 324 -2.21 -1.48 -22.71
N LYS A 325 -2.14 -2.80 -22.93
CA LYS A 325 -3.34 -3.63 -23.01
C LYS A 325 -3.11 -4.92 -22.26
N ARG A 326 -3.96 -5.22 -21.28
CA ARG A 326 -3.95 -6.49 -20.59
C ARG A 326 -5.34 -7.10 -20.58
N PHE A 327 -5.38 -8.37 -20.94
CA PHE A 327 -6.52 -9.24 -20.68
C PHE A 327 -6.08 -10.37 -19.75
N GLU A 328 -6.90 -10.69 -18.77
CA GLU A 328 -6.65 -11.80 -17.87
C GLU A 328 -7.97 -12.48 -17.51
N MET A 329 -8.01 -13.79 -17.68
CA MET A 329 -9.08 -14.67 -17.25
C MET A 329 -8.65 -15.41 -16.00
N LYS A 330 -9.39 -15.27 -14.91
CA LYS A 330 -9.20 -16.11 -13.70
C LYS A 330 -10.33 -17.14 -13.61
N ILE A 331 -9.94 -18.40 -13.43
CA ILE A 331 -10.84 -19.51 -13.14
C ILE A 331 -10.37 -20.22 -11.88
N GLY A 332 -11.27 -20.76 -11.06
CA GLY A 332 -10.86 -21.36 -9.81
C GLY A 332 -11.89 -22.25 -9.16
N GLN A 333 -11.52 -22.76 -7.97
CA GLN A 333 -12.45 -23.49 -7.11
C GLN A 333 -13.69 -22.66 -6.79
N TYR A 334 -14.77 -23.36 -6.46
CA TYR A 334 -16.08 -22.76 -6.18
C TYR A 334 -16.63 -21.97 -7.37
N GLY A 335 -16.34 -22.42 -8.60
CA GLY A 335 -16.93 -21.84 -9.80
C GLY A 335 -16.50 -20.40 -10.09
N LEU A 336 -15.35 -19.95 -9.56
CA LEU A 336 -14.79 -18.64 -9.90
C LEU A 336 -14.57 -18.54 -11.40
N PHE A 337 -15.15 -17.51 -12.00
CA PHE A 337 -14.95 -17.10 -13.39
C PHE A 337 -14.88 -15.58 -13.44
N ARG A 338 -13.72 -15.03 -13.81
CA ARG A 338 -13.44 -13.59 -13.71
C ARG A 338 -12.56 -13.07 -14.85
N PRO A 339 -13.14 -12.66 -15.99
CA PRO A 339 -12.42 -11.91 -17.02
C PRO A 339 -12.16 -10.47 -16.57
N THR A 340 -10.97 -9.95 -16.88
CA THR A 340 -10.54 -8.60 -16.55
C THR A 340 -9.84 -7.95 -17.75
N PHE A 341 -10.04 -6.64 -17.91
CA PHE A 341 -9.38 -5.82 -18.92
C PHE A 341 -8.75 -4.57 -18.27
N ASP A 342 -7.54 -4.24 -18.70
CA ASP A 342 -6.81 -3.03 -18.31
C ASP A 342 -6.17 -2.43 -19.56
N ILE A 343 -6.76 -1.35 -20.06
CA ILE A 343 -6.37 -0.69 -21.30
C ILE A 343 -5.97 0.74 -20.97
N SER A 344 -4.81 1.19 -21.42
CA SER A 344 -4.34 2.56 -21.20
C SER A 344 -3.52 3.07 -22.38
N GLY A 345 -3.46 4.38 -22.54
CA GLY A 345 -2.60 5.02 -23.53
C GLY A 345 -2.92 6.50 -23.75
N PRO A 346 -2.16 7.17 -24.63
CA PRO A 346 -2.47 8.52 -25.07
C PRO A 346 -3.65 8.53 -26.07
N LEU A 347 -4.55 9.51 -25.94
CA LEU A 347 -5.64 9.76 -26.91
C LEU A 347 -5.21 10.72 -28.04
N ASN A 348 -4.05 11.35 -27.92
CA ASN A 348 -3.51 12.25 -28.93
C ASN A 348 -1.99 12.13 -29.07
N VAL A 349 -1.46 12.52 -30.23
CA VAL A 349 -0.04 12.43 -30.57
C VAL A 349 0.84 13.19 -29.57
N GLN A 350 0.35 14.33 -29.05
CA GLN A 350 1.07 15.15 -28.08
C GLN A 350 1.09 14.58 -26.65
N LYS A 351 0.36 13.47 -26.39
CA LYS A 351 0.26 12.82 -25.06
C LYS A 351 -0.18 13.77 -23.95
N THR A 352 -1.03 14.75 -24.30
CA THR A 352 -1.62 15.70 -23.35
C THR A 352 -2.95 15.20 -22.80
N VAL A 353 -3.62 14.28 -23.50
CA VAL A 353 -4.82 13.59 -23.02
C VAL A 353 -4.51 12.10 -22.95
N LEU A 354 -4.57 11.52 -21.75
CA LEU A 354 -4.28 10.11 -21.49
C LEU A 354 -5.52 9.45 -20.91
N PHE A 355 -5.78 8.21 -21.31
CA PHE A 355 -6.92 7.43 -20.79
C PHE A 355 -6.46 6.12 -20.14
N ARG A 356 -7.29 5.60 -19.25
CA ARG A 356 -7.25 4.23 -18.76
C ARG A 356 -8.65 3.70 -18.57
N LEU A 357 -8.84 2.43 -18.84
CA LEU A 357 -10.08 1.70 -18.63
C LEU A 357 -9.76 0.40 -17.91
N ASN A 358 -10.28 0.27 -16.69
CA ASN A 358 -10.25 -0.98 -15.93
C ASN A 358 -11.67 -1.55 -15.86
N THR A 359 -11.84 -2.82 -16.19
CA THR A 359 -13.15 -3.49 -16.04
C THR A 359 -12.98 -4.95 -15.70
N SER A 360 -13.95 -5.48 -14.95
CA SER A 360 -14.03 -6.90 -14.64
C SER A 360 -15.46 -7.38 -14.50
N LEU A 361 -15.67 -8.63 -14.88
CA LEU A 361 -16.85 -9.40 -14.50
C LEU A 361 -16.39 -10.48 -13.52
N GLU A 362 -17.18 -10.77 -12.52
CA GLU A 362 -16.94 -11.88 -11.60
C GLU A 362 -18.22 -12.66 -11.41
N LYS A 363 -18.10 -13.98 -11.51
CA LYS A 363 -19.06 -14.93 -10.97
C LYS A 363 -18.29 -15.89 -10.06
N SER A 364 -18.75 -16.08 -8.84
CA SER A 364 -18.13 -17.03 -7.92
C SER A 364 -19.19 -17.64 -7.02
N ASN A 365 -19.00 -18.91 -6.65
CA ASN A 365 -19.68 -19.51 -5.50
C ASN A 365 -18.72 -19.46 -4.30
N SER A 366 -19.20 -19.95 -3.17
CA SER A 366 -18.45 -20.10 -1.93
C SER A 366 -18.18 -21.57 -1.62
N PHE A 367 -17.29 -21.81 -0.66
CA PHE A 367 -17.21 -23.09 0.04
C PHE A 367 -18.39 -23.33 0.98
N ARG A 368 -19.12 -22.25 1.30
CA ARG A 368 -20.39 -22.32 2.02
C ARG A 368 -21.53 -22.61 1.05
N ASP A 369 -22.42 -23.49 1.46
CA ASP A 369 -23.57 -23.93 0.67
C ASP A 369 -24.44 -22.73 0.29
N GLU A 370 -24.99 -22.72 -0.93
CA GLU A 370 -25.90 -21.68 -1.48
C GLU A 370 -25.35 -20.24 -1.58
N ILE A 371 -24.14 -19.97 -1.13
CA ILE A 371 -23.54 -18.63 -1.22
C ILE A 371 -22.88 -18.43 -2.59
N ASN A 372 -23.31 -17.40 -3.29
CA ASN A 372 -22.75 -16.99 -4.58
C ASN A 372 -22.61 -15.46 -4.68
N SER A 373 -21.80 -15.00 -5.63
CA SER A 373 -21.57 -13.60 -5.95
C SER A 373 -21.50 -13.38 -7.46
N ARG A 374 -21.98 -12.20 -7.87
CA ARG A 374 -21.89 -11.64 -9.22
C ARG A 374 -21.48 -10.19 -9.09
N VAL A 375 -20.36 -9.82 -9.70
CA VAL A 375 -19.83 -8.46 -9.62
C VAL A 375 -19.52 -7.93 -11.03
N PHE A 376 -20.01 -6.74 -11.34
CA PHE A 376 -19.61 -5.95 -12.50
C PHE A 376 -18.86 -4.70 -12.01
N PHE A 377 -17.66 -4.48 -12.56
CA PHE A 377 -16.83 -3.34 -12.22
C PHE A 377 -16.34 -2.62 -13.47
N LEU A 378 -16.41 -1.29 -13.45
CA LEU A 378 -15.97 -0.42 -14.54
C LEU A 378 -15.37 0.87 -13.95
N ALA A 379 -14.13 1.18 -14.32
CA ALA A 379 -13.43 2.38 -13.88
C ALA A 379 -12.69 3.06 -15.04
N PRO A 380 -13.33 4.01 -15.74
CA PRO A 380 -12.66 4.88 -16.70
C PRO A 380 -11.88 5.98 -15.96
N THR A 381 -10.69 6.31 -16.47
CA THR A 381 -9.85 7.38 -15.93
C THR A 381 -9.29 8.22 -17.08
N LEU A 382 -9.32 9.54 -16.93
CA LEU A 382 -8.75 10.51 -17.86
C LEU A 382 -7.70 11.36 -17.14
N THR A 383 -6.57 11.61 -17.79
CA THR A 383 -5.61 12.63 -17.35
C THR A 383 -5.42 13.64 -18.47
N TRP A 384 -5.75 14.89 -18.20
CA TRP A 384 -5.56 16.00 -19.10
C TRP A 384 -4.45 16.94 -18.58
N LYS A 385 -3.32 16.95 -19.28
CA LYS A 385 -2.25 17.93 -19.11
C LYS A 385 -2.67 19.21 -19.86
N ILE A 386 -3.53 20.00 -19.23
CA ILE A 386 -4.11 21.23 -19.78
C ILE A 386 -2.99 22.20 -20.20
N THR A 387 -1.97 22.32 -19.34
CA THR A 387 -0.72 23.04 -19.63
C THR A 387 0.46 22.25 -19.04
N PRO A 388 1.72 22.60 -19.32
CA PRO A 388 2.87 21.97 -18.66
C PRO A 388 2.87 22.09 -17.13
N LYS A 389 2.10 23.03 -16.56
CA LYS A 389 1.99 23.27 -15.12
C LYS A 389 0.65 22.82 -14.53
N LEU A 390 -0.37 22.55 -15.33
CA LEU A 390 -1.73 22.25 -14.88
C LEU A 390 -2.15 20.87 -15.38
N THR A 391 -2.34 19.93 -14.46
CA THR A 391 -2.79 18.58 -14.76
C THR A 391 -4.09 18.29 -14.03
N TRP A 392 -5.07 17.76 -14.76
CA TRP A 392 -6.35 17.32 -14.20
C TRP A 392 -6.52 15.82 -14.41
N ASN A 393 -6.74 15.08 -13.33
CA ASN A 393 -7.05 13.66 -13.34
C ASN A 393 -8.51 13.47 -12.89
N ILE A 394 -9.29 12.72 -13.66
CA ILE A 394 -10.69 12.40 -13.39
C ILE A 394 -10.85 10.89 -13.47
N GLU A 395 -11.45 10.28 -12.44
CA GLU A 395 -11.76 8.86 -12.38
C GLU A 395 -13.25 8.68 -12.11
N GLY A 396 -13.92 7.88 -12.92
CA GLY A 396 -15.24 7.34 -12.62
C GLY A 396 -15.11 5.90 -12.13
N ILE A 397 -15.99 5.49 -11.22
CA ILE A 397 -16.10 4.11 -10.74
C ILE A 397 -17.57 3.72 -10.72
N PHE A 398 -17.88 2.60 -11.34
CA PHE A 398 -19.18 1.96 -11.33
C PHE A 398 -19.01 0.52 -10.86
N ASN A 399 -19.72 0.15 -9.80
CA ASN A 399 -19.66 -1.19 -9.22
C ASN A 399 -21.07 -1.69 -8.93
N ASP A 400 -21.44 -2.83 -9.52
CA ASP A 400 -22.68 -3.56 -9.22
C ASP A 400 -22.29 -4.90 -8.58
N ASP A 401 -22.68 -5.09 -7.32
CA ASP A 401 -22.33 -6.26 -6.52
C ASP A 401 -23.61 -6.90 -6.00
N VAL A 402 -23.86 -8.13 -6.45
CA VAL A 402 -24.98 -8.96 -6.02
C VAL A 402 -24.45 -10.26 -5.45
N ARG A 403 -24.79 -10.57 -4.21
CA ARG A 403 -24.36 -11.79 -3.54
C ARG A 403 -25.40 -12.33 -2.58
N THR A 404 -25.34 -13.61 -2.27
CA THR A 404 -26.14 -14.18 -1.18
C THR A 404 -25.71 -13.56 0.14
N ALA A 405 -26.67 -13.10 0.93
CA ALA A 405 -26.46 -12.53 2.25
C ALA A 405 -26.11 -13.62 3.28
N ASP A 406 -24.90 -13.58 3.83
CA ASP A 406 -24.38 -14.60 4.76
C ASP A 406 -24.55 -14.19 6.23
N PRO A 407 -25.50 -14.75 7.01
CA PRO A 407 -25.63 -14.43 8.44
C PRO A 407 -24.52 -15.05 9.31
N GLY A 408 -23.62 -15.86 8.75
CA GLY A 408 -22.65 -16.63 9.53
C GLY A 408 -23.19 -18.01 9.92
N VAL A 409 -22.56 -18.62 10.92
CA VAL A 409 -23.04 -19.81 11.64
C VAL A 409 -23.14 -19.50 13.13
N ILE A 410 -23.84 -20.32 13.90
CA ILE A 410 -23.86 -20.22 15.36
C ILE A 410 -23.43 -21.53 16.00
N SER A 411 -22.89 -21.44 17.22
CA SER A 411 -22.53 -22.63 17.99
C SER A 411 -23.74 -23.14 18.78
N PRO A 412 -24.06 -24.45 18.73
CA PRO A 412 -25.20 -25.02 19.44
C PRO A 412 -25.08 -24.98 20.97
N ASP A 413 -23.87 -24.79 21.51
CA ASP A 413 -23.61 -24.71 22.95
C ASP A 413 -22.90 -23.40 23.34
N ASN A 414 -22.93 -22.40 22.45
CA ASN A 414 -22.27 -21.09 22.62
C ASN A 414 -20.74 -21.15 22.82
N SER A 415 -20.11 -22.32 22.68
CA SER A 415 -18.65 -22.47 22.75
C SER A 415 -18.02 -22.53 21.36
N PHE A 416 -16.74 -22.18 21.23
CA PHE A 416 -15.99 -22.36 19.99
C PHE A 416 -15.94 -23.85 19.57
N GLU A 417 -15.81 -24.75 20.52
CA GLU A 417 -15.75 -26.20 20.28
C GLU A 417 -17.07 -26.76 19.72
N GLY A 418 -18.21 -26.19 20.13
CA GLY A 418 -19.53 -26.55 19.61
C GLY A 418 -19.66 -26.34 18.10
N LEU A 419 -18.89 -25.42 17.50
CA LEU A 419 -18.88 -25.21 16.04
C LEU A 419 -18.43 -26.46 15.27
N LYS A 420 -17.67 -27.38 15.89
CA LYS A 420 -17.26 -28.64 15.25
C LYS A 420 -18.42 -29.59 14.99
N LYS A 421 -19.55 -29.40 15.68
CA LYS A 421 -20.80 -30.14 15.45
C LYS A 421 -21.52 -29.65 14.18
N VAL A 422 -21.20 -28.45 13.71
CA VAL A 422 -21.78 -27.85 12.51
C VAL A 422 -20.82 -28.06 11.33
N ARG A 423 -21.35 -28.42 10.16
CA ARG A 423 -20.54 -28.52 8.94
C ARG A 423 -19.91 -27.16 8.62
N PHE A 424 -18.63 -27.17 8.24
CA PHE A 424 -17.92 -25.93 7.89
C PHE A 424 -18.56 -25.14 6.73
N ALA A 425 -19.24 -25.86 5.83
CA ALA A 425 -19.95 -25.31 4.68
C ALA A 425 -21.39 -24.87 5.00
N THR A 426 -21.94 -25.21 6.17
CA THR A 426 -23.34 -24.92 6.53
C THR A 426 -23.65 -23.45 6.28
N PHE A 427 -24.78 -23.17 5.65
CA PHE A 427 -25.36 -21.85 5.50
C PHE A 427 -26.67 -21.81 6.29
N LEU A 428 -26.82 -20.83 7.18
CA LEU A 428 -28.01 -20.68 8.03
C LEU A 428 -28.94 -19.58 7.53
N GLY A 429 -28.69 -19.05 6.33
CA GLY A 429 -29.52 -18.05 5.71
C GLY A 429 -30.57 -18.60 4.76
N GLU A 430 -31.01 -17.75 3.84
CA GLU A 430 -31.91 -18.12 2.74
C GLU A 430 -31.25 -17.70 1.42
N PRO A 431 -31.19 -18.58 0.40
CA PRO A 431 -30.55 -18.27 -0.89
C PRO A 431 -31.20 -17.08 -1.61
N ALA A 432 -32.49 -16.85 -1.35
CA ALA A 432 -33.24 -15.72 -1.89
C ALA A 432 -32.93 -14.38 -1.19
N ASN A 433 -32.26 -14.40 -0.03
CA ASN A 433 -31.80 -13.18 0.62
C ASN A 433 -30.51 -12.72 -0.05
N GLU A 434 -30.63 -11.74 -0.96
CA GLU A 434 -29.50 -11.17 -1.66
C GLU A 434 -29.09 -9.83 -1.03
N TYR A 435 -27.79 -9.65 -0.88
CA TYR A 435 -27.17 -8.35 -0.69
C TYR A 435 -26.85 -7.74 -2.06
N ARG A 436 -27.45 -6.59 -2.34
CA ARG A 436 -27.29 -5.82 -3.58
C ARG A 436 -26.70 -4.45 -3.28
N SER A 437 -25.63 -4.09 -3.96
CA SER A 437 -24.94 -2.80 -3.82
C SER A 437 -24.61 -2.23 -5.19
N ASN A 438 -25.04 -1.00 -5.45
CA ASN A 438 -24.72 -0.24 -6.66
C ASN A 438 -23.96 1.02 -6.24
N GLU A 439 -22.66 1.09 -6.55
CA GLU A 439 -21.80 2.25 -6.26
C GLU A 439 -21.48 3.01 -7.56
N GLU A 440 -21.65 4.32 -7.50
CA GLU A 440 -21.21 5.28 -8.51
C GLU A 440 -20.36 6.35 -7.83
N SER A 441 -19.10 6.44 -8.22
CA SER A 441 -18.16 7.39 -7.63
C SER A 441 -17.40 8.15 -8.70
N VAL A 442 -17.16 9.44 -8.47
CA VAL A 442 -16.32 10.30 -9.31
C VAL A 442 -15.25 10.94 -8.43
N PHE A 443 -13.99 10.80 -8.83
CA PHE A 443 -12.85 11.43 -8.19
C PHE A 443 -12.19 12.40 -9.15
N SER A 444 -11.81 13.58 -8.65
CA SER A 444 -11.19 14.66 -9.41
C SER A 444 -9.96 15.16 -8.66
N ASN A 445 -8.82 15.21 -9.34
CA ASN A 445 -7.57 15.72 -8.78
C ASN A 445 -6.94 16.72 -9.75
N LEU A 446 -6.89 17.99 -9.35
CA LEU A 446 -6.32 19.09 -10.12
C LEU A 446 -5.02 19.54 -9.44
N GLU A 447 -3.90 19.42 -10.15
CA GLU A 447 -2.59 19.87 -9.66
C GLU A 447 -2.07 21.03 -10.52
N TYR A 448 -1.69 22.13 -9.85
CA TYR A 448 -1.07 23.29 -10.49
C TYR A 448 0.31 23.59 -9.89
N GLN A 449 1.34 23.53 -10.73
CA GLN A 449 2.71 23.86 -10.37
C GLN A 449 2.93 25.37 -10.43
N LEU A 450 2.91 26.05 -9.28
CA LEU A 450 3.17 27.50 -9.19
C LEU A 450 4.62 27.83 -9.57
N SER A 451 5.56 27.11 -8.98
CA SER A 451 7.01 27.25 -9.20
C SER A 451 7.70 25.90 -9.02
N LYS A 452 9.04 25.80 -9.13
CA LYS A 452 9.74 24.53 -8.87
C LYS A 452 9.54 23.98 -7.44
N ASP A 453 9.27 24.86 -6.48
CA ASP A 453 9.21 24.53 -5.05
C ASP A 453 7.79 24.58 -4.48
N TRP A 454 6.82 25.07 -5.25
CA TRP A 454 5.43 25.29 -4.79
C TRP A 454 4.41 24.69 -5.73
N LYS A 455 3.43 23.98 -5.17
CA LYS A 455 2.34 23.33 -5.88
C LYS A 455 1.01 23.52 -5.14
N ILE A 456 -0.05 23.72 -5.91
CA ILE A 456 -1.43 23.66 -5.43
C ILE A 456 -2.03 22.33 -5.88
N ARG A 457 -2.80 21.69 -5.00
CA ARG A 457 -3.58 20.50 -5.31
C ARG A 457 -5.01 20.69 -4.82
N ASN A 458 -5.99 20.46 -5.69
CA ASN A 458 -7.37 20.25 -5.29
C ASN A 458 -7.73 18.77 -5.49
N SER A 459 -8.37 18.16 -4.51
CA SER A 459 -8.87 16.78 -4.60
C SER A 459 -10.33 16.78 -4.19
N SER A 460 -11.22 16.47 -5.12
CA SER A 460 -12.66 16.48 -4.93
C SER A 460 -13.25 15.12 -5.28
N TYR A 461 -14.35 14.76 -4.62
CA TYR A 461 -15.05 13.52 -4.89
C TYR A 461 -16.56 13.69 -4.74
N TYR A 462 -17.28 12.81 -5.43
CA TYR A 462 -18.68 12.51 -5.21
C TYR A 462 -18.82 10.99 -5.19
N THR A 463 -19.61 10.46 -4.27
CA THR A 463 -19.93 9.04 -4.20
C THR A 463 -21.39 8.86 -3.83
N ASN A 464 -22.02 7.88 -4.46
CA ASN A 464 -23.37 7.47 -4.14
C ASN A 464 -23.47 5.94 -4.27
N ALA A 465 -24.00 5.30 -3.25
CA ALA A 465 -24.16 3.86 -3.16
C ALA A 465 -25.58 3.52 -2.71
N LYS A 466 -26.29 2.72 -3.51
CA LYS A 466 -27.59 2.16 -3.16
C LYS A 466 -27.43 0.74 -2.66
N ARG A 467 -28.14 0.40 -1.59
CA ARG A 467 -28.08 -0.90 -0.94
C ARG A 467 -29.45 -1.47 -0.67
N ARG A 468 -29.56 -2.78 -0.86
CA ARG A 468 -30.74 -3.56 -0.54
C ARG A 468 -30.33 -4.93 -0.05
N TYR A 469 -30.75 -5.31 1.15
CA TYR A 469 -30.49 -6.63 1.73
C TYR A 469 -31.42 -6.92 2.90
N GLY A 470 -31.60 -8.20 3.21
CA GLY A 470 -32.27 -8.65 4.42
C GLY A 470 -31.28 -8.92 5.55
N TRP A 471 -31.47 -8.25 6.67
CA TRP A 471 -30.89 -8.64 7.94
C TRP A 471 -31.44 -9.98 8.39
N MET A 472 -30.58 -10.78 9.02
CA MET A 472 -30.98 -12.04 9.61
C MET A 472 -30.24 -12.28 10.91
N SER A 473 -31.00 -12.48 11.98
CA SER A 473 -30.48 -12.83 13.29
C SER A 473 -30.67 -14.32 13.54
N LEU A 474 -29.72 -14.91 14.25
CA LEU A 474 -29.74 -16.31 14.65
C LEU A 474 -29.98 -16.34 16.16
N ASP A 475 -31.13 -16.85 16.61
CA ASP A 475 -31.43 -16.92 18.04
C ASP A 475 -30.84 -18.19 18.67
N ALA A 476 -29.64 -18.06 19.24
CA ALA A 476 -28.94 -19.15 19.90
C ALA A 476 -29.79 -19.84 21.00
N SER A 477 -30.66 -19.08 21.66
CA SER A 477 -31.48 -19.58 22.78
C SER A 477 -32.63 -20.48 22.32
N SER A 478 -33.04 -20.36 21.06
CA SER A 478 -34.11 -21.15 20.45
C SER A 478 -33.67 -22.54 19.98
N ILE A 479 -32.37 -22.86 20.03
CA ILE A 479 -31.83 -24.10 19.45
C ILE A 479 -32.41 -25.32 20.16
N THR A 480 -33.19 -26.12 19.42
CA THR A 480 -33.76 -27.36 19.94
C THR A 480 -32.67 -28.46 20.03
N PRO A 481 -32.88 -29.54 20.81
CA PRO A 481 -31.94 -30.66 20.86
C PRO A 481 -31.66 -31.30 19.49
N ASN A 482 -32.63 -31.22 18.56
CA ASN A 482 -32.48 -31.73 17.19
C ASN A 482 -31.79 -30.72 16.25
N GLY A 483 -31.45 -29.52 16.73
CA GLY A 483 -30.74 -28.48 16.01
C GLY A 483 -31.61 -27.55 15.20
N ASP A 484 -32.91 -27.45 15.48
CA ASP A 484 -33.77 -26.44 14.83
C ASP A 484 -33.56 -25.08 15.49
N LEU A 485 -33.40 -24.05 14.67
CA LEU A 485 -33.04 -22.69 15.08
C LEU A 485 -34.05 -21.70 14.50
N GLU A 486 -34.62 -20.88 15.37
CA GLU A 486 -35.42 -19.73 14.97
C GLU A 486 -34.53 -18.60 14.45
N ARG A 487 -35.07 -17.87 13.47
CA ARG A 487 -34.37 -16.78 12.79
C ARG A 487 -35.26 -15.55 12.76
N GLY A 488 -34.70 -14.41 13.11
CA GLY A 488 -35.30 -13.12 12.85
C GLY A 488 -34.91 -12.61 11.47
N TYR A 489 -35.80 -11.86 10.83
CA TYR A 489 -35.57 -11.24 9.53
C TYR A 489 -36.08 -9.80 9.51
N SER A 490 -35.33 -8.92 8.85
CA SER A 490 -35.74 -7.53 8.60
C SER A 490 -35.12 -7.04 7.30
N MET A 491 -35.88 -6.32 6.48
CA MET A 491 -35.44 -5.83 5.18
C MET A 491 -34.90 -4.41 5.28
N GLU A 492 -33.69 -4.16 4.78
CA GLU A 492 -33.10 -2.81 4.67
C GLU A 492 -32.98 -2.36 3.21
N ASN A 493 -33.36 -1.11 2.97
CA ASN A 493 -33.03 -0.34 1.76
C ASN A 493 -32.33 0.95 2.19
N GLY A 494 -31.20 1.29 1.60
CA GLY A 494 -30.50 2.52 1.97
C GLY A 494 -29.70 3.14 0.84
N ASP A 495 -29.59 4.46 0.89
CA ASP A 495 -28.75 5.29 0.05
C ASP A 495 -27.65 5.91 0.93
N HIS A 496 -26.41 5.75 0.50
CA HIS A 496 -25.21 6.21 1.21
C HIS A 496 -24.38 7.03 0.24
N GLY A 497 -23.95 8.22 0.61
CA GLY A 497 -23.19 9.02 -0.32
C GLY A 497 -22.65 10.29 0.29
N GLY A 498 -22.09 11.12 -0.57
CA GLY A 498 -21.57 12.39 -0.16
C GLY A 498 -20.59 12.95 -1.17
N TRP A 499 -20.12 14.13 -0.83
CA TRP A 499 -19.10 14.82 -1.59
C TRP A 499 -18.11 15.47 -0.64
N GLY A 500 -16.94 15.77 -1.16
CA GLY A 500 -15.97 16.55 -0.44
C GLY A 500 -14.91 17.12 -1.35
N THR A 501 -14.23 18.14 -0.85
CA THR A 501 -13.12 18.79 -1.53
C THR A 501 -12.04 19.13 -0.52
N THR A 502 -10.79 18.86 -0.89
CA THR A 502 -9.59 19.29 -0.15
C THR A 502 -8.77 20.18 -1.06
N PHE A 503 -8.32 21.30 -0.52
CA PHE A 503 -7.37 22.19 -1.17
C PHE A 503 -6.07 22.21 -0.36
N ASP A 504 -4.96 21.87 -1.00
CA ASP A 504 -3.62 21.81 -0.42
C ASP A 504 -2.67 22.77 -1.15
N ILE A 505 -1.86 23.48 -0.39
CA ILE A 505 -0.65 24.17 -0.87
C ILE A 505 0.55 23.43 -0.29
N LEU A 506 1.40 22.92 -1.17
CA LEU A 506 2.65 22.25 -0.84
C LEU A 506 3.82 23.14 -1.22
N GLY A 507 4.75 23.35 -0.30
CA GLY A 507 5.88 24.26 -0.47
C GLY A 507 7.18 23.71 0.06
N LYS A 508 8.29 24.04 -0.60
CA LYS A 508 9.65 23.83 -0.09
C LYS A 508 10.31 25.18 0.15
N VAL A 509 10.81 25.38 1.36
CA VAL A 509 11.46 26.63 1.77
C VAL A 509 12.80 26.30 2.41
N LYS A 510 13.82 27.11 2.12
CA LYS A 510 15.14 26.97 2.76
C LYS A 510 15.42 28.19 3.63
N THR A 511 15.72 27.95 4.90
CA THR A 511 16.00 28.99 5.89
C THR A 511 17.38 28.71 6.48
N GLY A 512 18.42 29.30 5.88
CA GLY A 512 19.81 28.96 6.21
C GLY A 512 20.15 27.51 5.84
N SER A 513 20.56 26.70 6.82
CA SER A 513 20.81 25.26 6.65
C SER A 513 19.57 24.38 6.80
N ILE A 514 18.42 24.98 7.15
CA ILE A 514 17.17 24.26 7.40
C ILE A 514 16.37 24.17 6.10
N ILE A 515 15.85 22.99 5.78
CA ILE A 515 14.98 22.73 4.62
C ILE A 515 13.60 22.37 5.13
N HIS A 516 12.60 23.21 4.87
CA HIS A 516 11.20 23.03 5.25
C HIS A 516 10.40 22.42 4.10
N ASN A 517 9.49 21.50 4.43
CA ASN A 517 8.48 20.94 3.55
C ASN A 517 7.11 21.21 4.18
N ILE A 518 6.46 22.26 3.69
CA ILE A 518 5.25 22.83 4.27
C ILE A 518 4.03 22.31 3.50
N ILE A 519 2.99 21.99 4.25
CA ILE A 519 1.65 21.69 3.74
C ILE A 519 0.67 22.55 4.52
N VAL A 520 -0.11 23.35 3.80
CA VAL A 520 -1.26 24.06 4.37
C VAL A 520 -2.48 23.66 3.56
N GLY A 521 -3.55 23.28 4.23
CA GLY A 521 -4.74 22.82 3.54
C GLY A 521 -6.04 23.06 4.29
N ALA A 522 -7.13 23.02 3.53
CA ALA A 522 -8.48 23.07 4.04
C ALA A 522 -9.34 22.01 3.35
N GLU A 523 -10.34 21.52 4.06
CA GLU A 523 -11.25 20.47 3.62
C GLU A 523 -12.68 20.84 3.97
N MET A 524 -13.59 20.54 3.05
CA MET A 524 -15.03 20.51 3.29
C MET A 524 -15.58 19.19 2.79
N LEU A 525 -16.41 18.54 3.59
CA LEU A 525 -17.16 17.37 3.15
C LEU A 525 -18.56 17.33 3.74
N GLN A 526 -19.41 16.59 3.05
CA GLN A 526 -20.74 16.21 3.48
C GLN A 526 -20.93 14.73 3.16
N ASN A 527 -21.39 13.97 4.15
CA ASN A 527 -21.83 12.60 4.00
C ASN A 527 -23.28 12.49 4.42
N ASP A 528 -24.07 11.84 3.60
CA ASP A 528 -25.49 11.62 3.80
C ASP A 528 -25.77 10.12 3.79
N ARG A 529 -26.59 9.68 4.74
CA ARG A 529 -27.05 8.31 4.81
C ARG A 529 -28.54 8.28 5.09
N SER A 530 -29.30 7.68 4.20
CA SER A 530 -30.72 7.39 4.36
C SER A 530 -30.92 5.89 4.36
N ARG A 531 -31.67 5.36 5.32
CA ARG A 531 -32.05 3.94 5.34
C ARG A 531 -33.46 3.75 5.83
N SER A 532 -34.17 2.80 5.23
CA SER A 532 -35.44 2.28 5.69
C SER A 532 -35.26 0.81 6.08
N LEU A 533 -35.84 0.44 7.21
CA LEU A 533 -35.78 -0.89 7.78
C LEU A 533 -37.22 -1.34 8.07
N SER A 534 -37.61 -2.53 7.62
CA SER A 534 -38.88 -3.13 8.06
C SER A 534 -38.82 -3.48 9.55
N PRO A 535 -39.96 -3.64 10.23
CA PRO A 535 -39.97 -4.33 11.52
C PRO A 535 -39.27 -5.69 11.45
N TRP A 536 -38.67 -6.10 12.56
CA TRP A 536 -38.17 -7.46 12.70
C TRP A 536 -39.33 -8.43 12.82
N VAL A 537 -39.25 -9.53 12.09
CA VAL A 537 -40.21 -10.64 12.17
C VAL A 537 -39.47 -11.95 12.40
N THR A 538 -40.09 -12.90 13.10
CA THR A 538 -39.60 -14.28 13.15
C THR A 538 -40.02 -14.99 11.86
N LEU A 539 -39.10 -15.70 11.22
CA LEU A 539 -39.39 -16.51 10.04
C LEU A 539 -40.31 -17.69 10.39
N GLU A 540 -41.25 -18.00 9.51
CA GLU A 540 -42.31 -19.01 9.73
C GLU A 540 -41.78 -20.42 9.98
N LYS A 541 -40.61 -20.76 9.43
CA LYS A 541 -39.97 -22.07 9.55
C LYS A 541 -38.57 -21.94 10.12
N PRO A 542 -38.23 -22.71 11.19
CA PRO A 542 -36.87 -22.76 11.69
C PRO A 542 -35.95 -23.39 10.65
N ILE A 543 -34.65 -23.13 10.77
CA ILE A 543 -33.62 -23.81 9.98
C ILE A 543 -32.87 -24.81 10.85
N ASN A 544 -32.57 -25.99 10.33
CA ASN A 544 -31.79 -26.97 11.07
C ASN A 544 -30.28 -26.74 10.89
N LEU A 545 -29.51 -26.66 11.97
CA LEU A 545 -28.05 -26.43 11.94
C LEU A 545 -27.27 -27.54 11.23
N TYR A 546 -27.74 -28.78 11.34
CA TYR A 546 -27.03 -29.97 10.86
C TYR A 546 -27.49 -30.40 9.47
N ARG A 547 -28.74 -30.11 9.13
CA ARG A 547 -29.34 -30.41 7.81
C ARG A 547 -30.29 -29.28 7.37
N PRO A 548 -29.75 -28.12 6.94
CA PRO A 548 -30.57 -27.00 6.48
C PRO A 548 -31.48 -27.39 5.31
N VAL A 549 -32.71 -26.88 5.30
CA VAL A 549 -33.64 -26.95 4.17
C VAL A 549 -34.07 -25.51 3.87
N TYR A 550 -33.79 -25.04 2.66
CA TYR A 550 -33.98 -23.65 2.26
C TYR A 550 -35.32 -23.41 1.55
N GLY A 551 -35.71 -22.14 1.41
CA GLY A 551 -36.91 -21.73 0.66
C GLY A 551 -38.22 -22.08 1.37
N GLN A 552 -38.17 -22.35 2.68
CA GLN A 552 -39.33 -22.70 3.49
C GLN A 552 -40.03 -21.50 4.12
N SER A 553 -39.36 -20.33 4.16
CA SER A 553 -39.91 -19.08 4.70
C SER A 553 -39.99 -18.00 3.62
N THR A 554 -41.01 -17.15 3.71
CA THR A 554 -41.18 -16.00 2.80
C THR A 554 -40.35 -14.81 3.29
N LEU A 555 -39.54 -14.23 2.40
CA LEU A 555 -38.73 -13.04 2.69
C LEU A 555 -39.39 -11.73 2.23
N ILE A 556 -40.63 -11.80 1.77
CA ILE A 556 -41.40 -10.64 1.31
C ILE A 556 -42.04 -10.00 2.54
N LEU A 557 -41.59 -8.80 2.87
CA LEU A 557 -42.22 -7.97 3.89
C LEU A 557 -42.90 -6.80 3.18
N ASP A 558 -44.22 -6.89 3.03
CA ASP A 558 -45.04 -5.89 2.32
C ASP A 558 -45.10 -4.54 3.07
N ASN A 559 -44.82 -4.55 4.37
CA ASN A 559 -44.70 -3.35 5.19
C ASN A 559 -43.22 -3.00 5.44
N LEU A 560 -42.60 -2.32 4.48
CA LEU A 560 -41.56 -1.34 4.85
C LEU A 560 -42.31 -0.23 5.61
N GLY A 561 -42.41 -0.35 6.94
CA GLY A 561 -43.01 0.69 7.78
C GLY A 561 -42.28 2.04 7.61
N LYS A 562 -42.79 3.11 8.26
CA LYS A 562 -42.00 4.35 8.44
C LYS A 562 -40.57 3.95 8.82
N PRO A 563 -39.52 4.52 8.20
CA PRO A 563 -38.16 4.03 8.42
C PRO A 563 -37.89 4.00 9.92
N ALA A 564 -37.38 2.89 10.45
CA ALA A 564 -37.08 2.75 11.87
C ALA A 564 -35.89 3.64 12.32
N ASN A 565 -35.21 4.31 11.38
CA ASN A 565 -34.12 5.22 11.67
C ASN A 565 -34.24 6.53 10.87
N PRO A 566 -33.83 7.67 11.43
CA PRO A 566 -33.74 8.92 10.69
C PRO A 566 -32.58 8.87 9.68
N ALA A 567 -32.73 9.61 8.57
CA ALA A 567 -31.61 9.93 7.70
C ALA A 567 -30.59 10.76 8.47
N THR A 568 -29.31 10.46 8.33
CA THR A 568 -28.21 11.13 9.03
C THR A 568 -27.35 11.91 8.05
N GLU A 569 -27.03 13.15 8.40
CA GLU A 569 -26.10 14.02 7.68
C GLU A 569 -24.89 14.30 8.58
N ARG A 570 -23.70 14.28 7.99
CA ARG A 570 -22.44 14.73 8.61
C ARG A 570 -21.76 15.73 7.71
N LYS A 571 -21.54 16.94 8.22
CA LYS A 571 -20.76 18.00 7.58
C LYS A 571 -19.48 18.24 8.37
N ARG A 572 -18.37 18.40 7.67
CA ARG A 572 -17.08 18.71 8.30
C ARG A 572 -16.34 19.78 7.52
N PHE A 573 -15.90 20.80 8.25
CA PHE A 573 -14.85 21.70 7.81
C PHE A 573 -13.57 21.36 8.59
N GLY A 574 -12.44 21.35 7.92
CA GLY A 574 -11.15 21.22 8.59
C GLY A 574 -10.07 22.05 7.94
N ALA A 575 -9.22 22.66 8.76
CA ALA A 575 -8.07 23.43 8.30
C ALA A 575 -6.81 22.92 9.01
N TYR A 576 -5.71 22.78 8.29
CA TYR A 576 -4.47 22.23 8.82
C TYR A 576 -3.23 22.90 8.25
N ALA A 577 -2.19 22.90 9.07
CA ALA A 577 -0.84 23.24 8.66
C ALA A 577 0.12 22.20 9.23
N GLN A 578 1.09 21.78 8.42
CA GLN A 578 2.12 20.83 8.78
C GLN A 578 3.44 21.28 8.16
N ASP A 579 4.51 21.27 8.94
CA ASP A 579 5.87 21.48 8.46
C ASP A 579 6.74 20.28 8.83
N GLN A 580 7.42 19.74 7.83
CA GLN A 580 8.54 18.82 8.02
C GLN A 580 9.81 19.53 7.63
N PHE A 581 10.64 19.87 8.61
CA PHE A 581 11.93 20.50 8.34
C PHE A 581 13.09 19.58 8.70
N SER A 582 14.19 19.70 7.95
CA SER A 582 15.43 18.99 8.22
C SER A 582 16.62 19.93 8.39
N PHE A 583 17.58 19.53 9.20
CA PHE A 583 18.80 20.27 9.52
C PHE A 583 19.95 19.31 9.87
N LEU A 584 21.15 19.86 10.11
CA LEU A 584 22.40 19.10 10.27
C LEU A 584 22.67 18.17 9.07
N ASP A 585 22.68 18.73 7.87
CA ASP A 585 22.90 18.01 6.60
C ASP A 585 21.93 16.83 6.40
N ASP A 586 20.63 17.08 6.58
CA ASP A 586 19.55 16.09 6.43
C ASP A 586 19.60 14.93 7.44
N ARG A 587 20.30 15.10 8.58
CA ARG A 587 20.37 14.07 9.63
C ARG A 587 19.26 14.16 10.65
N VAL A 588 18.73 15.35 10.92
CA VAL A 588 17.63 15.53 11.87
C VAL A 588 16.43 16.04 11.12
N HIS A 589 15.29 15.39 11.30
CA HIS A 589 14.00 15.77 10.76
C HIS A 589 13.02 15.99 11.91
N VAL A 590 12.34 17.11 11.88
CA VAL A 590 11.24 17.41 12.80
C VAL A 590 9.98 17.53 11.97
N LEU A 591 8.91 16.90 12.46
CA LEU A 591 7.57 16.98 11.90
C LEU A 591 6.67 17.61 12.96
N MET A 592 6.01 18.70 12.62
CA MET A 592 5.00 19.29 13.48
C MET A 592 3.80 19.72 12.66
N GLY A 593 2.61 19.62 13.24
CA GLY A 593 1.42 20.11 12.59
C GLY A 593 0.23 20.17 13.53
N LEU A 594 -0.77 20.91 13.09
CA LEU A 594 -2.03 21.11 13.80
C LEU A 594 -3.16 21.10 12.80
N ARG A 595 -4.26 20.45 13.16
CA ARG A 595 -5.53 20.55 12.46
C ARG A 595 -6.61 21.07 13.40
N TYR A 596 -7.45 21.96 12.89
CA TYR A 596 -8.73 22.32 13.48
C TYR A 596 -9.84 21.62 12.69
N ASN A 597 -10.84 21.09 13.38
CA ASN A 597 -12.03 20.49 12.80
C ASN A 597 -13.27 21.13 13.41
N HIS A 598 -14.23 21.44 12.55
CA HIS A 598 -15.60 21.76 12.91
C HIS A 598 -16.50 20.69 12.30
N VAL A 599 -17.07 19.82 13.13
CA VAL A 599 -17.92 18.70 12.70
C VAL A 599 -19.34 18.95 13.17
N LYS A 600 -20.29 18.89 12.24
CA LYS A 600 -21.73 18.95 12.53
C LYS A 600 -22.39 17.65 12.07
N ARG A 601 -23.20 17.05 12.94
CA ARG A 601 -24.09 15.94 12.57
C ARG A 601 -25.53 16.30 12.88
N SER A 602 -26.44 15.83 12.04
CA SER A 602 -27.88 15.97 12.24
C SER A 602 -28.59 14.72 11.75
N ALA A 603 -29.82 14.52 12.22
CA ALA A 603 -30.67 13.47 11.71
C ALA A 603 -32.11 13.96 11.53
N SER A 604 -32.81 13.46 10.52
CA SER A 604 -34.19 13.81 10.19
C SER A 604 -34.98 12.58 9.76
N TRP A 605 -36.24 12.43 10.21
CA TRP A 605 -37.11 11.37 9.71
C TRP A 605 -37.62 11.67 8.31
N SER A 606 -37.91 10.62 7.54
CA SER A 606 -38.39 10.76 6.15
C SER A 606 -39.81 11.33 6.04
N ASP A 607 -40.58 11.37 7.13
CA ASP A 607 -41.92 11.98 7.19
C ASP A 607 -41.89 13.47 7.55
N GLY A 608 -40.70 14.08 7.60
CA GLY A 608 -40.51 15.48 7.92
C GLY A 608 -40.63 15.79 9.42
N ALA A 609 -40.91 14.80 10.27
CA ALA A 609 -40.83 14.99 11.71
C ALA A 609 -39.37 15.27 12.10
N PRO A 610 -39.11 16.29 12.95
CA PRO A 610 -37.80 16.44 13.57
C PRO A 610 -37.48 15.13 14.27
N ALA A 611 -36.32 14.55 13.98
CA ALA A 611 -35.85 13.50 14.87
C ALA A 611 -35.71 14.12 16.27
N ALA A 612 -35.96 13.34 17.33
CA ALA A 612 -35.54 13.73 18.68
C ALA A 612 -34.00 13.97 18.76
N TYR A 613 -33.30 13.69 17.66
CA TYR A 613 -31.89 13.95 17.42
C TYR A 613 -31.56 15.44 17.34
N LYS A 614 -30.94 15.97 18.40
CA LYS A 614 -30.34 17.32 18.43
C LYS A 614 -29.09 17.42 17.51
N PRO A 615 -28.90 18.48 16.72
CA PRO A 615 -27.64 18.66 15.98
C PRO A 615 -26.42 18.60 16.92
N ASP A 616 -25.45 17.74 16.59
CA ASP A 616 -24.20 17.58 17.33
C ASP A 616 -23.11 18.40 16.64
N VAL A 617 -22.57 19.40 17.33
CA VAL A 617 -21.53 20.28 16.81
C VAL A 617 -20.31 20.19 17.71
N GLN A 618 -19.15 19.86 17.13
CA GLN A 618 -17.91 19.67 17.86
C GLN A 618 -16.75 20.39 17.17
N ASP A 619 -15.97 21.09 17.98
CA ASP A 619 -14.72 21.73 17.58
C ASP A 619 -13.54 20.98 18.19
N VAL A 620 -12.65 20.44 17.35
CA VAL A 620 -11.56 19.56 17.81
C VAL A 620 -10.23 19.92 17.16
N PHE A 621 -9.20 20.04 18.01
CA PHE A 621 -7.82 20.25 17.58
C PHE A 621 -7.01 18.94 17.61
N ASN A 622 -6.26 18.70 16.53
CA ASN A 622 -5.41 17.52 16.40
C ASN A 622 -3.93 17.90 16.16
N PRO A 623 -3.11 17.99 17.21
CA PRO A 623 -1.67 18.17 17.07
C PRO A 623 -0.93 16.88 16.67
N ARG A 624 0.17 17.06 15.95
CA ARG A 624 1.16 16.03 15.66
C ARG A 624 2.56 16.57 15.91
N LEU A 625 3.41 15.75 16.53
CA LEU A 625 4.82 16.02 16.73
C LEU A 625 5.63 14.77 16.43
N GLY A 626 6.79 14.92 15.79
CA GLY A 626 7.69 13.81 15.53
C GLY A 626 9.12 14.28 15.33
N LEU A 627 10.06 13.46 15.77
CA LEU A 627 11.49 13.65 15.63
C LEU A 627 12.08 12.41 15.00
N LEU A 628 12.92 12.60 13.99
CA LEU A 628 13.66 11.53 13.35
C LEU A 628 15.14 11.93 13.24
N PHE A 629 16.02 11.01 13.57
CA PHE A 629 17.46 11.14 13.48
C PHE A 629 18.04 10.04 12.58
N LYS A 630 18.91 10.42 11.65
CA LYS A 630 19.65 9.51 10.77
C LYS A 630 21.08 9.35 11.26
N PRO A 631 21.39 8.35 12.10
CA PRO A 631 22.77 8.02 12.45
C PRO A 631 23.60 7.61 11.22
N ALA A 632 22.95 7.08 10.19
CA ALA A 632 23.56 6.76 8.90
C ALA A 632 22.57 7.00 7.75
N LYS A 633 23.06 7.17 6.51
CA LYS A 633 22.18 7.39 5.34
C LYS A 633 21.17 6.26 5.08
N TRP A 634 21.48 5.05 5.54
CA TRP A 634 20.65 3.85 5.39
C TRP A 634 19.80 3.54 6.62
N MET A 635 19.86 4.35 7.69
CA MET A 635 19.16 4.09 8.95
C MET A 635 18.60 5.37 9.58
N SER A 636 17.33 5.32 9.97
CA SER A 636 16.63 6.36 10.70
C SER A 636 16.07 5.80 12.01
N VAL A 637 16.14 6.57 13.08
CA VAL A 637 15.47 6.30 14.37
C VAL A 637 14.51 7.45 14.63
N TYR A 638 13.31 7.16 15.11
CA TYR A 638 12.30 8.19 15.32
C TYR A 638 11.46 7.97 16.56
N GLY A 639 10.84 9.05 17.02
CA GLY A 639 9.76 9.06 18.00
C GLY A 639 8.68 10.05 17.56
N SER A 640 7.42 9.74 17.83
CA SER A 640 6.30 10.62 17.49
C SER A 640 5.14 10.53 18.47
N TYR A 641 4.36 11.61 18.45
CA TYR A 641 3.08 11.77 19.12
C TYR A 641 2.03 12.20 18.09
N THR A 642 0.92 11.49 18.07
CA THR A 642 -0.24 11.82 17.22
C THR A 642 -1.52 11.68 18.04
N ASN A 643 -2.57 12.40 17.65
CA ASN A 643 -3.90 12.19 18.20
C ASN A 643 -4.95 11.99 17.11
N SER A 644 -6.08 11.41 17.50
CA SER A 644 -7.30 11.31 16.70
C SER A 644 -8.54 11.41 17.57
N PHE A 645 -9.68 11.59 16.92
CA PHE A 645 -10.97 11.60 17.59
C PHE A 645 -12.06 10.94 16.74
N GLU A 646 -13.08 10.45 17.40
CA GLU A 646 -14.26 9.83 16.82
C GLU A 646 -15.50 10.43 17.47
N MET A 647 -16.53 10.67 16.67
CA MET A 647 -17.75 11.32 17.12
C MET A 647 -18.70 10.29 17.75
N ASN A 648 -18.94 10.33 19.07
CA ASN A 648 -19.72 9.31 19.79
C ASN A 648 -21.20 9.27 19.44
N GLY A 649 -21.82 10.41 19.17
CA GLY A 649 -23.24 10.47 18.77
C GLY A 649 -24.06 11.14 19.83
N GLN A 650 -25.35 10.85 19.79
CA GLN A 650 -26.19 11.00 20.96
C GLN A 650 -26.32 9.69 21.71
N ASN A 651 -26.55 9.81 23.00
CA ASN A 651 -27.09 8.73 23.78
C ASN A 651 -28.44 8.30 23.18
N GLN A 652 -28.56 7.01 22.85
CA GLN A 652 -29.73 6.48 22.15
C GLN A 652 -30.99 6.46 23.01
N LEU A 653 -30.86 6.54 24.34
CA LEU A 653 -31.99 6.55 25.28
C LEU A 653 -32.46 7.97 25.59
N THR A 654 -31.55 8.92 25.77
CA THR A 654 -31.88 10.30 26.17
C THR A 654 -31.83 11.34 25.06
N GLY A 655 -31.17 11.04 23.94
CA GLY A 655 -30.92 12.02 22.88
C GLY A 655 -29.89 13.10 23.28
N GLU A 656 -29.22 12.96 24.41
CA GLU A 656 -28.18 13.89 24.84
C GLU A 656 -26.91 13.72 24.00
N LEU A 657 -26.26 14.85 23.69
CA LEU A 657 -25.01 14.87 22.95
C LEU A 657 -23.87 14.33 23.81
N VAL A 658 -23.11 13.38 23.27
CA VAL A 658 -21.96 12.78 23.95
C VAL A 658 -20.68 13.37 23.38
N ALA A 659 -19.78 13.83 24.25
CA ALA A 659 -18.49 14.36 23.85
C ALA A 659 -17.72 13.32 23.00
N PRO A 660 -16.86 13.74 22.05
CA PRO A 660 -16.11 12.82 21.20
C PRO A 660 -15.22 11.85 21.98
N THR A 661 -15.03 10.66 21.43
CA THR A 661 -13.96 9.76 21.83
C THR A 661 -12.65 10.33 21.33
N ASN A 662 -11.63 10.42 22.20
CA ASN A 662 -10.34 10.99 21.85
C ASN A 662 -9.22 9.99 22.13
N SER A 663 -8.23 9.97 21.24
CA SER A 663 -7.18 8.97 21.24
C SER A 663 -5.82 9.60 21.02
N HIS A 664 -4.82 9.13 21.76
CA HIS A 664 -3.44 9.60 21.66
C HIS A 664 -2.50 8.44 21.46
N GLN A 665 -1.52 8.60 20.58
CA GLN A 665 -0.48 7.62 20.34
C GLN A 665 0.90 8.20 20.63
N PHE A 666 1.73 7.38 21.29
CA PHE A 666 3.18 7.51 21.27
C PHE A 666 3.76 6.36 20.45
N GLU A 667 4.70 6.66 19.56
CA GLU A 667 5.39 5.68 18.73
C GLU A 667 6.90 5.95 18.76
N ALA A 668 7.70 4.88 18.78
CA ALA A 668 9.13 4.94 18.58
C ALA A 668 9.56 3.81 17.63
N GLY A 669 10.47 4.08 16.71
CA GLY A 669 10.84 3.07 15.73
C GLY A 669 12.17 3.31 15.03
N ILE A 670 12.57 2.29 14.27
CA ILE A 670 13.78 2.25 13.48
C ILE A 670 13.39 1.88 12.04
N LYS A 671 13.94 2.60 11.07
CA LYS A 671 13.78 2.34 9.64
C LYS A 671 15.16 2.11 9.05
N THR A 672 15.30 1.06 8.25
CA THR A 672 16.53 0.80 7.52
C THR A 672 16.25 0.51 6.05
N SER A 673 17.19 0.89 5.20
CA SER A 673 17.13 0.72 3.75
C SER A 673 18.44 0.10 3.28
N LEU A 674 18.40 -1.18 2.94
CA LEU A 674 19.56 -1.99 2.59
C LEU A 674 19.60 -2.28 1.08
N LEU A 675 20.72 -2.85 0.61
CA LEU A 675 20.88 -3.33 -0.77
C LEU A 675 20.58 -2.25 -1.82
N ASN A 676 21.22 -1.07 -1.69
CA ASN A 676 20.95 0.10 -2.55
C ASN A 676 19.48 0.51 -2.55
N ASN A 677 18.86 0.45 -1.38
CA ASN A 677 17.46 0.74 -1.15
C ASN A 677 16.48 -0.23 -1.85
N GLN A 678 16.89 -1.47 -2.08
CA GLN A 678 16.00 -2.50 -2.60
C GLN A 678 15.25 -3.25 -1.51
N LEU A 679 15.73 -3.22 -0.26
CA LEU A 679 15.12 -3.88 0.88
C LEU A 679 14.87 -2.86 2.00
N GLY A 680 13.61 -2.65 2.36
CA GLY A 680 13.20 -1.84 3.51
C GLY A 680 12.90 -2.72 4.72
N ILE A 681 13.31 -2.25 5.91
CA ILE A 681 12.94 -2.85 7.20
C ILE A 681 12.48 -1.73 8.13
N THR A 682 11.27 -1.86 8.69
CA THR A 682 10.75 -0.95 9.71
C THR A 682 10.35 -1.74 10.94
N PHE A 683 10.86 -1.34 12.09
CA PHE A 683 10.44 -1.84 13.39
C PHE A 683 9.89 -0.68 14.21
N ALA A 684 8.74 -0.88 14.87
CA ALA A 684 8.11 0.15 15.70
C ALA A 684 7.54 -0.45 16.98
N ALA A 685 7.59 0.32 18.06
CA ALA A 685 6.84 0.11 19.28
C ALA A 685 5.85 1.26 19.45
N PHE A 686 4.62 0.95 19.85
CA PHE A 686 3.57 1.96 19.99
C PHE A 686 2.73 1.75 21.25
N LYS A 687 2.07 2.82 21.67
CA LYS A 687 1.01 2.81 22.68
C LYS A 687 -0.07 3.82 22.28
N ILE A 688 -1.31 3.36 22.20
CA ILE A 688 -2.52 4.14 21.93
C ILE A 688 -3.41 4.08 23.16
N ASP A 689 -3.81 5.23 23.69
CA ASP A 689 -4.80 5.37 24.76
C ASP A 689 -6.08 5.98 24.16
N LYS A 690 -7.20 5.24 24.18
CA LYS A 690 -8.54 5.67 23.70
C LYS A 690 -9.42 5.98 24.91
N LYS A 691 -10.02 7.16 24.97
CA LYS A 691 -10.79 7.66 26.12
C LYS A 691 -12.15 8.17 25.69
N ASN A 692 -13.07 8.19 26.67
CA ASN A 692 -14.43 8.65 26.50
C ASN A 692 -15.22 7.79 25.50
N VAL A 693 -14.98 6.49 25.50
CA VAL A 693 -15.75 5.53 24.70
C VAL A 693 -17.15 5.45 25.30
N THR A 694 -18.16 5.41 24.43
CA THR A 694 -19.56 5.14 24.81
C THR A 694 -19.92 3.71 24.45
N GLY A 695 -20.85 3.12 25.19
CA GLY A 695 -21.38 1.81 24.89
C GLY A 695 -22.78 1.62 25.45
N ILE A 696 -23.37 0.48 25.11
CA ILE A 696 -24.64 0.01 25.63
C ILE A 696 -24.50 -1.43 26.10
N VAL A 697 -25.35 -1.82 27.05
CA VAL A 697 -25.57 -3.19 27.48
C VAL A 697 -27.04 -3.50 27.24
N THR A 698 -27.33 -4.66 26.65
CA THR A 698 -28.68 -5.09 26.27
C THR A 698 -29.14 -6.29 27.11
N ASP A 699 -30.39 -6.70 26.90
CA ASP A 699 -30.98 -7.91 27.49
C ASP A 699 -30.98 -7.90 29.04
N LEU A 700 -31.08 -6.70 29.61
CA LEU A 700 -31.12 -6.47 31.05
C LEU A 700 -32.55 -6.51 31.60
N THR A 701 -32.82 -7.40 32.54
CA THR A 701 -34.10 -7.45 33.27
C THR A 701 -34.22 -6.38 34.35
N GLU A 702 -33.09 -5.84 34.81
CA GLU A 702 -33.00 -4.78 35.82
C GLU A 702 -31.86 -3.81 35.51
N ALA A 703 -31.82 -2.68 36.22
CA ALA A 703 -30.74 -1.71 36.06
C ALA A 703 -29.39 -2.35 36.46
N PRO A 704 -28.32 -2.12 35.70
CA PRO A 704 -27.05 -2.74 36.01
C PRO A 704 -26.41 -2.12 37.25
N ASP A 705 -25.66 -2.93 38.02
CA ASP A 705 -24.93 -2.49 39.22
C ASP A 705 -23.58 -1.80 38.90
N PHE A 706 -23.46 -1.23 37.70
CA PHE A 706 -22.31 -0.44 37.26
C PHE A 706 -22.74 0.99 36.92
N PRO A 707 -21.81 1.97 36.89
CA PRO A 707 -22.15 3.34 36.48
C PRO A 707 -22.69 3.39 35.04
N TYR A 708 -23.99 3.64 34.89
CA TYR A 708 -24.68 3.84 33.62
C TYR A 708 -25.24 5.27 33.54
N THR A 709 -25.41 5.79 32.33
CA THR A 709 -26.03 7.10 32.09
C THR A 709 -27.55 6.98 32.12
N ASP A 710 -28.10 6.01 31.41
CA ASP A 710 -29.55 5.77 31.36
C ASP A 710 -29.87 4.28 31.25
N TYR A 711 -31.01 3.87 31.82
CA TYR A 711 -31.55 2.52 31.72
C TYR A 711 -33.02 2.58 31.32
N ASN A 712 -33.40 1.80 30.31
CA ASN A 712 -34.77 1.63 29.88
C ASN A 712 -35.25 0.21 30.25
N PRO A 713 -36.13 0.06 31.25
CA PRO A 713 -36.63 -1.25 31.68
C PRO A 713 -37.52 -1.94 30.65
N THR A 714 -38.17 -1.18 29.75
CA THR A 714 -39.03 -1.75 28.71
C THR A 714 -38.21 -2.44 27.63
N SER A 715 -37.06 -1.86 27.26
CA SER A 715 -36.16 -2.44 26.25
C SER A 715 -35.06 -3.31 26.86
N GLY A 716 -34.84 -3.24 28.16
CA GLY A 716 -33.72 -3.89 28.85
C GLY A 716 -32.35 -3.36 28.40
N ILE A 717 -32.24 -2.06 28.10
CA ILE A 717 -31.00 -1.45 27.60
C ILE A 717 -30.47 -0.44 28.60
N ALA A 718 -29.18 -0.51 28.91
CA ALA A 718 -28.45 0.51 29.64
C ALA A 718 -27.37 1.15 28.75
N SER A 719 -27.19 2.46 28.83
CA SER A 719 -26.13 3.21 28.13
C SER A 719 -25.07 3.68 29.12
N TYR A 720 -23.83 3.86 28.65
CA TYR A 720 -22.74 4.42 29.46
C TYR A 720 -21.76 5.23 28.60
N ILE A 721 -20.96 6.06 29.28
CA ILE A 721 -19.92 6.91 28.67
C ILE A 721 -18.64 6.86 29.51
N GLY A 722 -17.55 7.42 28.98
CA GLY A 722 -16.32 7.59 29.76
C GLY A 722 -15.38 6.39 29.76
N ALA A 723 -15.70 5.30 29.05
CA ALA A 723 -14.85 4.11 29.01
C ALA A 723 -13.48 4.39 28.37
N ARG A 724 -12.49 3.61 28.78
CA ARG A 724 -11.08 3.75 28.45
C ARG A 724 -10.50 2.42 28.02
N HIS A 725 -9.98 2.39 26.80
CA HIS A 725 -9.29 1.24 26.23
C HIS A 725 -7.86 1.63 25.86
N GLN A 726 -6.96 0.65 25.79
CA GLN A 726 -5.57 0.87 25.43
C GLN A 726 -5.10 -0.21 24.47
N SER A 727 -4.22 0.16 23.54
CA SER A 727 -3.48 -0.79 22.72
C SER A 727 -1.99 -0.46 22.73
N LYS A 728 -1.15 -1.46 23.00
CA LYS A 728 0.30 -1.33 22.93
C LYS A 728 0.89 -2.49 22.16
N GLY A 729 1.97 -2.28 21.45
CA GLY A 729 2.50 -3.35 20.61
C GLY A 729 3.84 -3.08 19.97
N LEU A 730 4.31 -4.11 19.29
CA LEU A 730 5.50 -4.12 18.44
C LEU A 730 5.10 -4.52 17.02
N GLU A 731 5.69 -3.87 16.02
CA GLU A 731 5.46 -4.18 14.62
C GLU A 731 6.79 -4.27 13.86
N LEU A 732 6.87 -5.19 12.92
CA LEU A 732 7.99 -5.41 12.01
C LEU A 732 7.47 -5.57 10.59
N ASP A 733 7.91 -4.70 9.70
CA ASP A 733 7.68 -4.82 8.26
C ASP A 733 9.03 -4.93 7.54
N ILE A 734 9.17 -5.96 6.71
CA ILE A 734 10.29 -6.15 5.78
C ILE A 734 9.71 -6.30 4.39
N ASN A 735 10.14 -5.47 3.45
CA ASN A 735 9.62 -5.54 2.08
C ASN A 735 10.69 -5.13 1.06
N GLY A 736 10.78 -5.90 -0.02
CA GLY A 736 11.62 -5.55 -1.16
C GLY A 736 12.36 -6.75 -1.76
N LYS A 737 13.42 -6.44 -2.51
CA LYS A 737 14.23 -7.42 -3.24
C LYS A 737 15.52 -7.72 -2.47
N ILE A 738 15.79 -9.01 -2.26
CA ILE A 738 17.06 -9.50 -1.72
C ILE A 738 18.12 -9.53 -2.82
N ASN A 739 17.71 -9.90 -4.04
CA ASN A 739 18.52 -9.83 -5.25
C ASN A 739 17.59 -9.66 -6.48
N ALA A 740 18.10 -9.82 -7.70
CA ALA A 740 17.32 -9.64 -8.92
C ALA A 740 16.13 -10.62 -9.05
N GLU A 741 16.19 -11.78 -8.40
CA GLU A 741 15.25 -12.89 -8.56
C GLU A 741 14.34 -13.07 -7.32
N LEU A 742 14.84 -12.80 -6.12
CA LEU A 742 14.14 -13.04 -4.86
C LEU A 742 13.54 -11.75 -4.28
N THR A 743 12.21 -11.74 -4.16
CA THR A 743 11.42 -10.71 -3.46
C THR A 743 10.87 -11.29 -2.16
N LEU A 744 10.88 -10.49 -1.10
CA LEU A 744 10.43 -10.86 0.24
C LEU A 744 9.46 -9.79 0.79
N ASN A 745 8.38 -10.26 1.41
CA ASN A 745 7.44 -9.46 2.19
C ASN A 745 7.21 -10.20 3.52
N ILE A 746 7.59 -9.58 4.64
CA ILE A 746 7.34 -10.08 5.99
C ILE A 746 6.63 -8.97 6.76
N ALA A 747 5.53 -9.33 7.39
CA ALA A 747 4.74 -8.45 8.24
C ALA A 747 4.45 -9.21 9.54
N ALA A 748 4.94 -8.70 10.66
CA ALA A 748 4.71 -9.30 11.97
C ALA A 748 4.30 -8.25 12.99
N SER A 749 3.36 -8.59 13.88
CA SER A 749 2.91 -7.71 14.95
C SER A 749 2.61 -8.48 16.23
N TYR A 750 2.95 -7.86 17.36
CA TYR A 750 2.46 -8.22 18.68
C TYR A 750 1.60 -7.07 19.22
N ILE A 751 0.31 -7.30 19.47
CA ILE A 751 -0.65 -6.26 19.86
C ILE A 751 -1.40 -6.68 21.12
N ASP A 752 -1.23 -5.91 22.20
CA ASP A 752 -1.95 -6.08 23.46
C ASP A 752 -2.98 -4.96 23.59
N ALA A 753 -4.21 -5.24 23.14
CA ALA A 753 -5.34 -4.33 23.16
C ALA A 753 -6.32 -4.73 24.27
N ILE A 754 -6.49 -3.86 25.26
CA ILE A 754 -7.16 -4.18 26.53
C ILE A 754 -8.14 -3.10 26.98
N ILE A 755 -9.05 -3.50 27.85
CA ILE A 755 -9.91 -2.63 28.65
C ILE A 755 -9.12 -2.10 29.85
N VAL A 756 -8.98 -0.77 29.93
CA VAL A 756 -8.32 -0.12 31.07
C VAL A 756 -9.34 0.19 32.17
N ASP A 757 -10.52 0.65 31.76
CA ASP A 757 -11.62 1.07 32.62
C ASP A 757 -12.90 1.14 31.79
N ASP A 758 -13.86 0.25 32.02
CA ASP A 758 -15.11 0.18 31.29
C ASP A 758 -16.20 -0.37 32.22
N PRO A 759 -17.35 0.32 32.38
CA PRO A 759 -18.42 -0.16 33.24
C PRO A 759 -19.00 -1.51 32.82
N ALA A 760 -19.00 -1.82 31.51
CA ALA A 760 -19.64 -3.02 30.98
C ALA A 760 -18.72 -4.25 30.93
N TYR A 761 -17.40 -4.05 31.00
CA TYR A 761 -16.44 -5.14 30.78
C TYR A 761 -15.32 -5.18 31.84
N PRO A 762 -14.86 -6.38 32.24
CA PRO A 762 -13.81 -6.49 33.25
C PRO A 762 -12.51 -5.80 32.85
N LYS A 763 -11.93 -5.07 33.81
CA LYS A 763 -10.63 -4.44 33.66
C LYS A 763 -9.53 -5.47 33.37
N GLY A 764 -8.70 -5.19 32.37
CA GLY A 764 -7.60 -6.05 31.94
C GLY A 764 -7.98 -7.09 30.89
N ASN A 765 -9.27 -7.23 30.56
CA ASN A 765 -9.71 -8.07 29.45
C ASN A 765 -9.21 -7.53 28.10
N GLU A 766 -9.13 -8.44 27.13
CA GLU A 766 -8.71 -8.16 25.77
C GLU A 766 -9.90 -7.61 24.99
N LEU A 767 -9.64 -6.70 24.06
CA LEU A 767 -10.70 -6.25 23.15
C LEU A 767 -11.06 -7.38 22.17
N ALA A 768 -12.36 -7.60 21.99
CA ALA A 768 -12.93 -8.59 21.08
C ALA A 768 -12.25 -8.65 19.70
N GLY A 769 -12.05 -9.86 19.18
CA GLY A 769 -11.55 -10.13 17.82
C GLY A 769 -10.05 -9.91 17.61
N ASN A 770 -9.35 -9.29 18.56
CA ASN A 770 -7.94 -8.94 18.42
C ASN A 770 -7.03 -10.11 18.79
N SER A 771 -6.15 -10.48 17.85
CA SER A 771 -5.12 -11.49 18.09
C SER A 771 -3.83 -10.83 18.55
N LYS A 772 -3.24 -11.38 19.62
CA LYS A 772 -1.98 -10.85 20.15
C LYS A 772 -0.79 -11.00 19.21
N ALA A 773 -0.78 -12.02 18.35
CA ALA A 773 0.35 -12.31 17.48
C ALA A 773 -0.13 -12.57 16.06
N ILE A 774 0.36 -11.79 15.10
CA ILE A 774 0.07 -11.94 13.68
C ILE A 774 1.40 -11.97 12.94
N VAL A 775 1.59 -12.98 12.08
CA VAL A 775 2.81 -13.12 11.26
C VAL A 775 2.38 -13.50 9.86
N ASN A 776 2.84 -12.75 8.87
CA ASN A 776 2.65 -13.06 7.46
C ASN A 776 3.99 -12.95 6.74
N ILE A 777 4.29 -13.94 5.92
CA ILE A 777 5.53 -14.05 5.15
C ILE A 777 5.13 -14.43 3.73
N TRP A 778 5.68 -13.75 2.74
CA TRP A 778 5.58 -14.08 1.33
C TRP A 778 6.96 -13.94 0.68
N ALA A 779 7.41 -15.01 0.04
CA ALA A 779 8.63 -15.02 -0.74
C ALA A 779 8.30 -15.39 -2.18
N ASN A 780 8.89 -14.69 -3.14
CA ASN A 780 8.72 -14.95 -4.57
C ASN A 780 10.08 -14.98 -5.26
N TYR A 781 10.37 -16.08 -5.94
CA TYR A 781 11.57 -16.29 -6.74
C TYR A 781 11.21 -16.27 -8.23
N ALA A 782 11.74 -15.30 -8.98
CA ALA A 782 11.54 -15.19 -10.42
C ALA A 782 12.83 -15.55 -11.16
N PHE A 783 12.83 -16.69 -11.85
CA PHE A 783 13.98 -17.16 -12.60
C PHE A 783 14.23 -16.24 -13.80
N SER A 784 15.43 -15.66 -13.85
CA SER A 784 15.83 -14.71 -14.89
C SER A 784 16.72 -15.31 -15.98
N THR A 785 17.28 -16.50 -15.73
CA THR A 785 18.20 -17.21 -16.62
C THR A 785 17.60 -18.48 -17.23
N LEU A 786 18.04 -18.84 -18.43
CA LEU A 786 17.68 -20.11 -19.05
C LEU A 786 18.22 -21.30 -18.24
N PRO A 787 17.55 -22.47 -18.27
CA PRO A 787 16.35 -22.80 -19.05
C PRO A 787 15.02 -22.35 -18.43
N LEU A 788 15.03 -21.80 -17.21
CA LEU A 788 13.81 -21.49 -16.43
C LEU A 788 13.34 -20.04 -16.57
N LYS A 789 13.93 -19.25 -17.46
CA LYS A 789 13.58 -17.83 -17.63
C LYS A 789 12.08 -17.68 -17.86
N GLY A 790 11.44 -16.84 -17.02
CA GLY A 790 10.00 -16.59 -17.07
C GLY A 790 9.19 -17.42 -16.06
N LEU A 791 9.77 -18.46 -15.44
CA LEU A 791 9.18 -19.16 -14.31
C LEU A 791 9.25 -18.30 -13.04
N GLU A 792 8.19 -18.30 -12.26
CA GLU A 792 8.15 -17.72 -10.91
C GLU A 792 7.53 -18.71 -9.93
N LEU A 793 8.16 -18.85 -8.76
CA LEU A 793 7.65 -19.64 -7.66
C LEU A 793 7.46 -18.74 -6.45
N GLY A 794 6.29 -18.83 -5.83
CA GLY A 794 5.93 -18.08 -4.63
C GLY A 794 5.49 -19.02 -3.51
N ALA A 795 5.83 -18.66 -2.28
CA ALA A 795 5.43 -19.38 -1.09
C ALA A 795 5.07 -18.38 0.02
N GLY A 796 4.02 -18.70 0.76
CA GLY A 796 3.49 -17.87 1.84
C GLY A 796 3.26 -18.66 3.12
N TYR A 797 3.42 -17.98 4.25
CA TYR A 797 3.05 -18.46 5.58
C TYR A 797 2.30 -17.36 6.31
N SER A 798 1.13 -17.70 6.85
CA SER A 798 0.32 -16.78 7.64
C SER A 798 -0.01 -17.43 8.97
N TYR A 799 0.09 -16.70 10.07
CA TYR A 799 -0.25 -17.13 11.41
C TYR A 799 -1.05 -16.04 12.11
N ARG A 800 -2.15 -16.45 12.73
CA ARG A 800 -2.95 -15.63 13.64
C ARG A 800 -3.04 -16.38 14.96
N GLY A 801 -2.64 -15.75 16.05
CA GLY A 801 -2.80 -16.28 17.40
C GLY A 801 -4.27 -16.33 17.82
N GLN A 802 -4.50 -16.91 18.99
CA GLN A 802 -5.84 -16.97 19.59
C GLN A 802 -6.42 -15.56 19.84
N ASN A 803 -7.75 -15.47 19.88
CA ASN A 803 -8.47 -14.25 20.24
C ASN A 803 -9.82 -14.59 20.86
N TYR A 804 -10.33 -13.70 21.70
CA TYR A 804 -11.69 -13.82 22.22
C TYR A 804 -12.71 -13.27 21.22
N ALA A 805 -13.90 -13.86 21.20
CA ALA A 805 -15.03 -13.36 20.44
C ALA A 805 -15.62 -12.08 21.06
N THR A 806 -15.65 -11.99 22.38
CA THR A 806 -16.22 -10.86 23.14
C THR A 806 -15.20 -10.32 24.14
N SER A 807 -15.38 -9.07 24.56
CA SER A 807 -14.50 -8.43 25.56
C SER A 807 -14.76 -8.91 27.00
N TYR A 808 -15.68 -9.87 27.20
CA TYR A 808 -15.83 -10.60 28.46
C TYR A 808 -14.72 -11.62 28.70
N ASN A 809 -13.98 -12.01 27.64
CA ASN A 809 -12.89 -13.00 27.70
C ASN A 809 -13.32 -14.38 28.24
N LEU A 810 -14.54 -14.82 27.94
CA LEU A 810 -15.03 -16.13 28.36
C LEU A 810 -14.18 -17.26 27.74
N PRO A 811 -13.67 -18.23 28.53
CA PRO A 811 -12.83 -19.32 28.04
C PRO A 811 -13.47 -20.15 26.91
N GLU A 812 -14.77 -20.39 26.99
CA GLU A 812 -15.57 -21.11 26.00
C GLU A 812 -15.66 -20.38 24.65
N GLN A 813 -15.43 -19.07 24.63
CA GLN A 813 -15.46 -18.20 23.44
C GLN A 813 -14.05 -17.89 22.89
N LEU A 814 -13.00 -18.54 23.41
CA LEU A 814 -11.63 -18.37 22.92
C LEU A 814 -11.45 -19.11 21.58
N ALA A 815 -11.29 -18.35 20.50
CA ALA A 815 -10.94 -18.92 19.20
C ALA A 815 -9.45 -19.31 19.19
N PRO A 816 -9.09 -20.56 18.82
CA PRO A 816 -7.72 -21.01 18.75
C PRO A 816 -6.95 -20.32 17.62
N GLY A 817 -5.65 -20.15 17.83
CA GLY A 817 -4.76 -19.68 16.78
C GLY A 817 -4.64 -20.69 15.64
N PHE A 818 -4.36 -20.21 14.43
CA PHE A 818 -4.20 -21.02 13.23
C PHE A 818 -3.07 -20.52 12.34
N ALA A 819 -2.54 -21.42 11.52
CA ALA A 819 -1.54 -21.09 10.51
C ALA A 819 -1.94 -21.67 9.16
N THR A 820 -1.69 -20.94 8.08
CA THR A 820 -1.92 -21.38 6.70
C THR A 820 -0.64 -21.27 5.88
N PHE A 821 -0.53 -22.13 4.86
CA PHE A 821 0.55 -22.09 3.88
C PHE A 821 -0.05 -21.83 2.51
N ASP A 822 0.54 -20.90 1.78
CA ASP A 822 0.13 -20.53 0.42
C ASP A 822 1.25 -20.87 -0.56
N ALA A 823 0.91 -21.20 -1.79
CA ALA A 823 1.89 -21.35 -2.86
C ALA A 823 1.39 -20.74 -4.17
N SER A 824 2.34 -20.35 -5.02
CA SER A 824 2.05 -19.95 -6.40
C SER A 824 3.13 -20.43 -7.35
N ALA A 825 2.72 -20.78 -8.57
CA ALA A 825 3.62 -20.99 -9.70
C ALA A 825 3.11 -20.17 -10.89
N ALA A 826 3.99 -19.42 -11.52
CA ALA A 826 3.67 -18.63 -12.71
C ALA A 826 4.69 -18.88 -13.82
N TYR A 827 4.26 -18.74 -15.06
CA TYR A 827 5.16 -18.75 -16.20
C TYR A 827 4.75 -17.66 -17.18
N SER A 828 5.71 -16.82 -17.56
CA SER A 828 5.52 -15.77 -18.55
C SER A 828 6.39 -16.05 -19.77
N PHE A 829 5.78 -16.00 -20.95
CA PHE A 829 6.44 -16.21 -22.24
C PHE A 829 5.91 -15.21 -23.26
N ASN A 830 6.80 -14.33 -23.75
CA ASN A 830 6.44 -13.18 -24.59
C ASN A 830 5.32 -12.36 -23.93
N HIS A 831 4.20 -12.16 -24.64
CA HIS A 831 3.03 -11.44 -24.15
C HIS A 831 2.13 -12.29 -23.25
N PHE A 832 2.31 -13.61 -23.20
CA PHE A 832 1.43 -14.52 -22.49
C PHE A 832 1.95 -14.78 -21.07
N PHE A 833 1.02 -14.93 -20.13
CA PHE A 833 1.34 -15.39 -18.79
C PHE A 833 0.28 -16.35 -18.27
N THR A 834 0.72 -17.28 -17.44
CA THR A 834 -0.14 -18.15 -16.64
C THR A 834 0.32 -18.13 -15.20
N ARG A 835 -0.61 -18.28 -14.25
CA ARG A 835 -0.29 -18.39 -12.83
C ARG A 835 -1.33 -19.23 -12.11
N LEU A 836 -0.88 -20.18 -11.31
CA LEU A 836 -1.68 -20.94 -10.37
C LEU A 836 -1.33 -20.47 -8.96
N ASN A 837 -2.35 -20.07 -8.19
CA ASN A 837 -2.25 -19.79 -6.77
C ASN A 837 -3.08 -20.81 -6.00
N VAL A 838 -2.51 -21.37 -4.94
CA VAL A 838 -3.24 -22.20 -3.98
C VAL A 838 -3.04 -21.60 -2.60
N THR A 839 -4.12 -21.05 -2.06
CA THR A 839 -4.17 -20.48 -0.71
C THR A 839 -4.62 -21.54 0.28
N ASN A 840 -4.06 -21.52 1.50
CA ASN A 840 -4.36 -22.47 2.57
C ASN A 840 -4.22 -23.94 2.13
N LEU A 841 -3.04 -24.30 1.63
CA LEU A 841 -2.65 -25.65 1.18
C LEU A 841 -3.00 -26.75 2.18
N THR A 842 -2.89 -26.46 3.48
CA THR A 842 -3.18 -27.38 4.58
C THR A 842 -4.67 -27.54 4.89
N ASN A 843 -5.55 -26.84 4.17
CA ASN A 843 -7.00 -26.86 4.34
C ASN A 843 -7.44 -26.62 5.80
N ARG A 844 -6.79 -25.65 6.47
CA ARG A 844 -7.12 -25.29 7.84
C ARG A 844 -8.45 -24.56 7.88
N LYS A 845 -9.34 -25.00 8.76
CA LYS A 845 -10.62 -24.37 9.05
C LYS A 845 -10.43 -23.36 10.18
N ALA A 846 -10.85 -22.13 9.94
CA ALA A 846 -10.77 -21.06 10.91
C ALA A 846 -12.06 -20.23 10.84
N TYR A 847 -12.33 -19.51 11.92
CA TYR A 847 -13.49 -18.65 12.04
C TYR A 847 -13.04 -17.28 12.53
N THR A 848 -13.79 -16.27 12.16
CA THR A 848 -13.76 -14.98 12.84
C THR A 848 -15.11 -14.74 13.52
N TYR A 849 -15.14 -13.89 14.53
CA TYR A 849 -16.39 -13.57 15.21
C TYR A 849 -17.28 -12.68 14.34
N GLY A 850 -18.59 -12.92 14.39
CA GLY A 850 -19.62 -12.22 13.63
C GLY A 850 -20.53 -11.37 14.50
N MET A 851 -21.57 -10.79 13.89
CA MET A 851 -22.60 -10.07 14.62
C MET A 851 -23.50 -11.04 15.39
N TYR A 852 -24.14 -10.56 16.46
CA TYR A 852 -25.18 -11.29 17.21
C TYR A 852 -24.78 -12.70 17.69
N GLY A 853 -23.54 -12.89 18.14
CA GLY A 853 -23.07 -14.21 18.63
C GLY A 853 -22.72 -15.22 17.55
N GLY A 854 -22.81 -14.84 16.27
CA GLY A 854 -22.43 -15.67 15.13
C GLY A 854 -20.92 -15.77 14.92
N TYR A 855 -20.51 -16.73 14.10
CA TYR A 855 -19.15 -16.94 13.63
C TYR A 855 -19.14 -16.97 12.10
N TYR A 856 -18.12 -16.37 11.50
CA TYR A 856 -17.89 -16.40 10.05
C TYR A 856 -16.76 -17.37 9.72
N PRO A 857 -17.05 -18.49 9.04
CA PRO A 857 -16.03 -19.36 8.49
C PRO A 857 -15.12 -18.57 7.54
N LEU A 858 -13.81 -18.67 7.71
CA LEU A 858 -12.81 -18.10 6.80
C LEU A 858 -12.57 -19.05 5.63
N TRP A 859 -12.10 -18.54 4.49
CA TRP A 859 -11.79 -19.37 3.33
C TRP A 859 -10.84 -20.52 3.71
N SER A 860 -11.27 -21.74 3.39
CA SER A 860 -10.45 -22.95 3.45
C SER A 860 -9.46 -22.97 2.27
N GLN A 861 -8.97 -24.15 1.88
CA GLN A 861 -8.13 -24.25 0.67
C GLN A 861 -8.86 -23.65 -0.54
N ARG A 862 -8.20 -22.76 -1.29
CA ARG A 862 -8.72 -22.16 -2.52
C ARG A 862 -7.64 -22.08 -3.60
N ALA A 863 -7.91 -22.67 -4.76
CA ALA A 863 -7.06 -22.63 -5.95
C ALA A 863 -7.63 -21.72 -7.05
N VAL A 864 -6.78 -20.88 -7.64
CA VAL A 864 -7.10 -19.98 -8.74
C VAL A 864 -6.03 -20.09 -9.82
N LEU A 865 -6.45 -20.35 -11.06
CA LEU A 865 -5.63 -20.29 -12.26
C LEU A 865 -5.97 -19.01 -13.03
N SER A 866 -4.96 -18.21 -13.34
CA SER A 866 -5.07 -17.06 -14.22
C SER A 866 -4.32 -17.31 -15.52
N LEU A 867 -4.94 -16.97 -16.64
CA LEU A 867 -4.36 -16.99 -17.97
C LEU A 867 -4.54 -15.60 -18.58
N GLY A 868 -3.49 -15.03 -19.16
CA GLY A 868 -3.61 -13.68 -19.70
C GLY A 868 -2.58 -13.36 -20.76
N VAL A 869 -2.83 -12.21 -21.39
CA VAL A 869 -1.96 -11.59 -22.38
C VAL A 869 -1.75 -10.12 -22.02
N ARG A 870 -0.53 -9.61 -22.23
CA ARG A 870 -0.12 -8.24 -21.95
C ARG A 870 0.69 -7.69 -23.12
N PHE A 871 0.24 -6.57 -23.69
CA PHE A 871 0.89 -5.81 -24.76
C PHE A 871 1.40 -4.47 -24.25
#